data_AF-A0A7Y2DK37-F1
#
_entry.id   AF-A0A7Y2DK37-F1
#
_cell.length_a   1.000
_cell.length_b   1.000
_cell.length_c   1.000
_cell.angle_alpha   90.00
_cell.angle_beta   90.00
_cell.angle_gamma   90.00
#
_symmetry.space_group_name_H-M   'P 1'
#
loop_
_entity.id
_entity.type
_entity.pdbx_description
1 polymer ?
#
loop_
_entity_poly.entity_id
_entity_poly.type
_entity_poly.pdbx_seq_one_letter_code
_entity_poly.pdbx_strand_id
1 'polypeptide(L)'
;MIRDPATVPVRLIDSPSKLPHLAAVLSDAARVAIDTEVPIAGPKKGELRVMSIAVRDGVGVENAFVVDARDVPGPLLAPLLEGVEADAWNASFDASVLDRAVWETTDTTTGLRWWDAQLGDALLHQGRSGFTWYHGLAWATAHYLGFDALGKGTTQLSYTAADDLTADQVRYAADDAVETLWVADLIREELDAADLTQIAEIEMRARPFLDQMTRTGLAFDWDGWQSELSRIDRERRQVLDTLSSLTGGGQGTLFDAVVEPTWNPASDRQVRETLNRWAPDHVCRWTGDRFGAARLLEPTDSVEAAVLREIGGDLCDALLEFRAHAKVLSTYGESIKDHIGDDGRLHPQYLQVVGTNTGRLASRNPNAQNFTPKMHPYIRPADSERIFVHADLSQAELRYLAQVADDAPLRDAFARGDDVHMTTAATMFGFDPDQLREEDPDRLRRLRQIAKALNFGIAYGSGAAALSRSLTAEGAETSVDEATELLAQYRLTYPGTAAWAQARVAEIKDLRRTTDAIDWRATMKLARSYPVVSKIRREFRKGNWRWPTVDEIAELHPDRLDHDSDSLRESIAWISRYSAPVALMHGGEPFTFASRTLAGRRQQFNLHLDRLFLAAVRDAVRSDDPARVDVRLTFEREHGIDLSCDAARTSDAYLERQFEDRSLRRAYVEAFAAGMGTTAADQLLTRAASERVAAMVNAWRNAPIQGGVADIMLCAYAELGDRLRAYRTAKPVQTVHDSVVIECDRADAERVAGEVKEALEAASLRFCPDVTPRADVDIRTTLADDDMITEVV
;
A
#
# COMPACT_ATOMS: atom_id res chain seq x y z
N MET A 1 -5.92 37.88 -2.41
CA MET A 1 -7.19 38.27 -1.77
C MET A 1 -7.73 37.00 -1.17
N ILE A 2 -7.87 36.92 0.16
CA ILE A 2 -8.38 35.71 0.81
C ILE A 2 -9.85 35.57 0.39
N ARG A 3 -10.19 34.47 -0.29
CA ARG A 3 -11.59 34.17 -0.63
C ARG A 3 -12.32 33.76 0.64
N ASP A 4 -13.56 34.19 0.81
CA ASP A 4 -14.39 33.88 1.98
C ASP A 4 -15.67 33.19 1.49
N PRO A 5 -15.92 31.91 1.83
CA PRO A 5 -17.13 31.17 1.41
C PRO A 5 -18.43 31.89 1.79
N ALA A 6 -18.43 32.66 2.89
CA ALA A 6 -19.59 33.41 3.35
C ALA A 6 -20.06 34.49 2.35
N THR A 7 -19.20 34.89 1.41
CA THR A 7 -19.52 35.86 0.36
C THR A 7 -20.28 35.24 -0.82
N VAL A 8 -20.28 33.91 -0.94
CA VAL A 8 -21.02 33.20 -1.99
C VAL A 8 -22.52 33.19 -1.64
N PRO A 9 -23.40 33.67 -2.54
CA PRO A 9 -24.85 33.63 -2.31
C PRO A 9 -25.37 32.19 -2.18
N VAL A 10 -26.06 31.89 -1.08
CA VAL A 10 -26.66 30.57 -0.80
C VAL A 10 -28.17 30.63 -0.96
N ARG A 11 -28.75 29.64 -1.66
CA ARG A 11 -30.20 29.48 -1.82
C ARG A 11 -30.68 28.13 -1.33
N LEU A 12 -31.65 28.13 -0.42
CA LEU A 12 -32.32 26.91 0.06
C LEU A 12 -33.45 26.49 -0.89
N ILE A 13 -33.38 25.23 -1.33
CA ILE A 13 -34.34 24.51 -2.17
C ILE A 13 -35.08 23.51 -1.27
N ASP A 14 -36.15 24.00 -0.64
CA ASP A 14 -37.03 23.30 0.32
C ASP A 14 -38.38 22.88 -0.32
N SER A 15 -38.51 23.00 -1.64
CA SER A 15 -39.69 22.54 -2.38
C SER A 15 -39.38 22.36 -3.86
N PRO A 16 -40.08 21.43 -4.56
CA PRO A 16 -39.90 21.20 -5.99
C PRO A 16 -40.13 22.45 -6.85
N SER A 17 -40.92 23.41 -6.38
CA SER A 17 -41.20 24.66 -7.09
C SER A 17 -39.96 25.53 -7.34
N LYS A 18 -38.88 25.32 -6.56
CA LYS A 18 -37.62 26.05 -6.68
C LYS A 18 -36.60 25.38 -7.62
N LEU A 19 -36.84 24.13 -8.05
CA LEU A 19 -35.94 23.38 -8.94
C LEU A 19 -35.68 24.02 -10.31
N PRO A 20 -36.64 24.70 -10.98
CA PRO A 20 -36.37 25.34 -12.26
C PRO A 20 -35.26 26.39 -12.20
N HIS A 21 -35.09 27.07 -11.07
CA HIS A 21 -34.00 28.02 -10.88
C HIS A 21 -32.64 27.31 -10.76
N LEU A 22 -32.57 26.21 -10.03
CA LEU A 22 -31.35 25.39 -9.96
C LEU A 22 -30.98 24.83 -11.34
N ALA A 23 -31.96 24.32 -12.09
CA ALA A 23 -31.76 23.78 -13.43
C ALA A 23 -31.15 24.82 -14.39
N ALA A 24 -31.66 26.06 -14.36
CA ALA A 24 -31.15 27.14 -15.19
C ALA A 24 -29.72 27.54 -14.85
N VAL A 25 -29.32 27.45 -13.58
CA VAL A 25 -27.95 27.78 -13.19
C VAL A 25 -26.99 26.63 -13.52
N LEU A 26 -27.42 25.37 -13.34
CA LEU A 26 -26.62 24.20 -13.72
C LEU A 26 -26.35 24.14 -15.23
N SER A 27 -27.30 24.55 -16.07
CA SER A 27 -27.10 24.55 -17.53
C SER A 27 -26.03 25.53 -18.01
N ASP A 28 -25.77 26.60 -17.26
CA ASP A 28 -24.78 27.63 -17.58
C ASP A 28 -23.46 27.47 -16.78
N ALA A 29 -23.35 26.42 -15.95
CA ALA A 29 -22.21 26.20 -15.07
C ALA A 29 -20.97 25.73 -15.86
N ALA A 30 -19.84 26.38 -15.61
CA ALA A 30 -18.53 25.97 -16.12
C ALA A 30 -17.80 25.04 -15.14
N ARG A 31 -18.10 25.14 -13.85
CA ARG A 31 -17.69 24.20 -12.79
C ARG A 31 -18.85 23.98 -11.84
N VAL A 32 -18.95 22.75 -11.34
CA VAL A 32 -19.92 22.33 -10.34
C VAL A 32 -19.17 21.56 -9.27
N ALA A 33 -19.50 21.77 -8.00
CA ALA A 33 -19.09 20.91 -6.91
C ALA A 33 -20.35 20.46 -6.15
N ILE A 34 -20.38 19.20 -5.74
CA ILE A 34 -21.51 18.60 -5.03
C ILE A 34 -20.99 17.92 -3.77
N ASP A 35 -21.73 18.10 -2.68
CA ASP A 35 -21.49 17.43 -1.40
C ASP A 35 -22.83 16.97 -0.80
N THR A 36 -22.78 15.93 0.04
CA THR A 36 -23.97 15.31 0.64
C THR A 36 -23.87 15.13 2.14
N GLU A 37 -24.99 15.37 2.82
CA GLU A 37 -25.13 15.15 4.25
C GLU A 37 -26.17 14.08 4.52
N VAL A 38 -25.86 13.22 5.50
CA VAL A 38 -26.70 12.09 5.90
C VAL A 38 -26.93 12.09 7.41
N PRO A 39 -28.09 11.61 7.90
CA PRO A 39 -28.27 11.36 9.32
C PRO A 39 -27.30 10.27 9.78
N ILE A 40 -26.59 10.53 10.88
CA ILE A 40 -25.58 9.59 11.42
C ILE A 40 -26.18 8.48 12.31
N ALA A 41 -27.44 8.66 12.73
CA ALA A 41 -28.17 7.73 13.58
C ALA A 41 -29.68 7.76 13.29
N GLY A 42 -30.41 6.75 13.78
CA GLY A 42 -31.86 6.65 13.62
C GLY A 42 -32.29 5.90 12.34
N PRO A 43 -33.60 5.88 12.04
CA PRO A 43 -34.20 4.99 11.03
C PRO A 43 -33.86 5.32 9.57
N LYS A 44 -33.25 6.49 9.30
CA LYS A 44 -32.77 6.91 7.97
C LYS A 44 -31.26 7.13 7.93
N LYS A 45 -30.53 6.37 8.76
CA LYS A 45 -29.08 6.49 8.85
C LYS A 45 -28.44 6.27 7.48
N GLY A 46 -27.60 7.22 7.04
CA GLY A 46 -26.90 7.11 5.76
C GLY A 46 -27.77 7.37 4.51
N GLU A 47 -29.03 7.78 4.67
CA GLU A 47 -29.86 8.28 3.56
C GLU A 47 -29.59 9.78 3.31
N LEU A 48 -29.81 10.24 2.07
CA LEU A 48 -29.66 11.64 1.70
C LEU A 48 -30.58 12.54 2.56
N ARG A 49 -29.99 13.50 3.27
CA ARG A 49 -30.73 14.56 3.98
C ARG A 49 -30.53 15.91 3.31
N VAL A 50 -29.30 16.22 2.90
CA VAL A 50 -28.96 17.45 2.20
C VAL A 50 -28.07 17.12 1.01
N MET A 51 -28.32 17.78 -0.12
CA MET A 51 -27.37 17.89 -1.22
C MET A 51 -27.01 19.36 -1.38
N SER A 52 -25.75 19.71 -1.22
CA SER A 52 -25.24 21.06 -1.52
C SER A 52 -24.58 21.07 -2.89
N ILE A 53 -24.74 22.18 -3.61
CA ILE A 53 -24.20 22.38 -4.95
C ILE A 53 -23.57 23.77 -5.00
N ALA A 54 -22.27 23.86 -5.27
CA ALA A 54 -21.61 25.10 -5.64
C ALA A 54 -21.38 25.12 -7.15
N VAL A 55 -21.58 26.27 -7.77
CA VAL A 55 -21.44 26.46 -9.21
C VAL A 55 -20.65 27.72 -9.51
N ARG A 56 -19.82 27.66 -10.55
CA ARG A 56 -19.19 28.83 -11.16
C ARG A 56 -19.51 28.89 -12.64
N ASP A 57 -20.05 30.00 -13.11
CA ASP A 57 -20.38 30.20 -14.52
C ASP A 57 -19.13 30.55 -15.38
N GLY A 58 -19.31 30.67 -16.69
CA GLY A 58 -18.23 30.99 -17.63
C GLY A 58 -17.62 32.39 -17.48
N VAL A 59 -18.22 33.29 -16.71
CA VAL A 59 -17.69 34.63 -16.41
C VAL A 59 -17.15 34.76 -14.97
N GLY A 60 -17.20 33.68 -14.20
CA GLY A 60 -16.62 33.57 -12.87
C GLY A 60 -17.56 33.92 -11.71
N VAL A 61 -18.87 34.04 -11.95
CA VAL A 61 -19.85 34.27 -10.87
C VAL A 61 -20.16 32.95 -10.18
N GLU A 62 -20.10 32.97 -8.85
CA GLU A 62 -20.28 31.81 -7.99
C GLU A 62 -21.63 31.86 -7.26
N ASN A 63 -22.33 30.73 -7.19
CA ASN A 63 -23.54 30.55 -6.40
C ASN A 63 -23.50 29.22 -5.67
N ALA A 64 -24.24 29.11 -4.57
CA ALA A 64 -24.43 27.86 -3.86
C ALA A 64 -25.91 27.58 -3.61
N PHE A 65 -26.26 26.29 -3.64
CA PHE A 65 -27.61 25.77 -3.45
C PHE A 65 -27.58 24.67 -2.41
N VAL A 66 -28.62 24.61 -1.59
CA VAL A 66 -28.80 23.57 -0.59
C VAL A 66 -30.16 22.96 -0.82
N VAL A 67 -30.20 21.69 -1.18
CA VAL A 67 -31.44 20.95 -1.43
C VAL A 67 -31.79 20.17 -0.17
N ASP A 68 -32.97 20.46 0.37
CA ASP A 68 -33.55 19.68 1.47
C ASP A 68 -34.23 18.42 0.88
N ALA A 69 -33.57 17.27 1.02
CA ALA A 69 -34.07 16.00 0.47
C ALA A 69 -35.31 15.44 1.21
N ARG A 70 -35.67 16.00 2.38
CA ARG A 70 -36.93 15.70 3.06
C ARG A 70 -38.12 16.26 2.27
N ASP A 71 -37.96 17.48 1.75
CA ASP A 71 -39.03 18.24 1.09
C ASP A 71 -38.95 18.19 -0.45
N VAL A 72 -37.79 17.79 -0.98
CA VAL A 72 -37.54 17.62 -2.41
C VAL A 72 -37.18 16.15 -2.69
N PRO A 73 -38.10 15.36 -3.25
CA PRO A 73 -37.83 13.97 -3.59
C PRO A 73 -36.63 13.83 -4.54
N GLY A 74 -35.70 12.94 -4.18
CA GLY A 74 -34.47 12.72 -4.95
C GLY A 74 -34.67 12.43 -6.44
N PRO A 75 -35.65 11.63 -6.88
CA PRO A 75 -35.89 11.38 -8.30
C PRO A 75 -36.19 12.63 -9.15
N LEU A 76 -36.63 13.73 -8.53
CA LEU A 76 -36.82 15.00 -9.24
C LEU A 76 -35.50 15.69 -9.60
N LEU A 77 -34.39 15.29 -8.98
CA LEU A 77 -33.05 15.82 -9.24
C LEU A 77 -32.36 15.13 -10.41
N ALA A 78 -32.76 13.90 -10.77
CA ALA A 78 -32.08 13.12 -11.82
C ALA A 78 -31.96 13.87 -13.16
N PRO A 79 -33.02 14.53 -13.69
CA PRO A 79 -32.91 15.26 -14.96
C PRO A 79 -32.01 16.51 -14.88
N LEU A 80 -31.77 17.05 -13.68
CA LEU A 80 -30.92 18.22 -13.47
C LEU A 80 -29.43 17.83 -13.39
N LEU A 81 -29.15 16.62 -12.94
CA LEU A 81 -27.79 16.10 -12.75
C LEU A 81 -27.29 15.32 -13.96
N GLU A 82 -28.17 14.93 -14.87
CA GLU A 82 -27.81 14.19 -16.09
C GLU A 82 -26.82 14.97 -16.96
N GLY A 83 -25.67 14.36 -17.25
CA GLY A 83 -24.58 14.92 -18.03
C GLY A 83 -23.63 15.85 -17.25
N VAL A 84 -23.94 16.19 -16.00
CA VAL A 84 -23.13 17.09 -15.16
C VAL A 84 -21.80 16.44 -14.80
N GLU A 85 -20.73 17.24 -14.78
CA GLU A 85 -19.45 16.92 -14.17
C GLU A 85 -19.29 17.72 -12.88
N ALA A 86 -19.18 17.02 -11.75
CA ALA A 86 -19.09 17.61 -10.44
C ALA A 86 -17.79 17.25 -9.71
N ASP A 87 -17.21 18.25 -9.07
CA ASP A 87 -16.16 18.10 -8.08
C ASP A 87 -16.74 17.60 -6.75
N ALA A 88 -16.05 16.69 -6.09
CA ALA A 88 -16.37 16.25 -4.73
C ALA A 88 -15.09 15.96 -3.94
N TRP A 89 -15.18 16.01 -2.62
CA TRP A 89 -14.12 15.57 -1.72
C TRP A 89 -14.49 14.21 -1.14
N ASN A 90 -13.90 13.11 -1.64
CA ASN A 90 -14.34 11.72 -1.40
C ASN A 90 -15.63 11.36 -2.17
N ALA A 91 -15.56 11.50 -3.49
CA ALA A 91 -16.69 11.41 -4.40
C ALA A 91 -17.41 10.05 -4.39
N SER A 92 -16.74 8.96 -3.98
CA SER A 92 -17.38 7.64 -3.85
C SER A 92 -18.47 7.63 -2.77
N PHE A 93 -18.30 8.42 -1.71
CA PHE A 93 -19.33 8.56 -0.67
C PHE A 93 -20.57 9.26 -1.24
N ASP A 94 -20.40 10.45 -1.81
CA ASP A 94 -21.50 11.24 -2.39
C ASP A 94 -22.20 10.50 -3.52
N ALA A 95 -21.43 9.84 -4.39
CA ALA A 95 -21.99 8.95 -5.41
C ALA A 95 -22.91 7.91 -4.78
N SER A 96 -22.51 7.24 -3.69
CA SER A 96 -23.33 6.18 -3.06
C SER A 96 -24.61 6.67 -2.43
N VAL A 97 -24.61 7.91 -1.93
CA VAL A 97 -25.78 8.56 -1.37
C VAL A 97 -26.73 8.98 -2.49
N LEU A 98 -26.21 9.63 -3.54
CA LEU A 98 -27.01 10.11 -4.66
C LEU A 98 -27.52 8.99 -5.56
N ASP A 99 -26.74 7.94 -5.84
CA ASP A 99 -27.19 6.77 -6.61
C ASP A 99 -28.46 6.16 -6.01
N ARG A 100 -28.49 6.02 -4.68
CA ARG A 100 -29.65 5.48 -3.94
C ARG A 100 -30.81 6.47 -3.87
N ALA A 101 -30.54 7.75 -3.64
CA ALA A 101 -31.59 8.74 -3.39
C ALA A 101 -32.21 9.31 -4.69
N VAL A 102 -31.40 9.49 -5.74
CA VAL A 102 -31.77 10.16 -6.99
C VAL A 102 -32.15 9.15 -8.08
N TRP A 103 -31.35 8.10 -8.25
CA TRP A 103 -31.58 7.08 -9.29
C TRP A 103 -32.18 5.77 -8.74
N GLU A 104 -32.41 5.69 -7.43
CA GLU A 104 -32.99 4.51 -6.76
C GLU A 104 -32.25 3.21 -7.09
N THR A 105 -30.91 3.30 -7.20
CA THR A 105 -30.06 2.18 -7.59
C THR A 105 -28.93 1.95 -6.60
N THR A 106 -28.48 0.70 -6.51
CA THR A 106 -27.25 0.31 -5.81
C THR A 106 -26.02 0.36 -6.71
N ASP A 107 -26.26 0.49 -8.02
CA ASP A 107 -25.20 0.57 -9.02
C ASP A 107 -24.65 1.99 -9.14
N THR A 108 -23.37 2.11 -9.45
CA THR A 108 -22.75 3.39 -9.78
C THR A 108 -23.39 3.95 -11.05
N THR A 109 -23.99 5.13 -10.96
CA THR A 109 -24.59 5.82 -12.11
C THR A 109 -23.53 6.44 -13.03
N THR A 110 -23.95 6.74 -14.25
CA THR A 110 -23.18 7.54 -15.22
C THR A 110 -23.83 8.88 -15.52
N GLY A 111 -25.06 9.10 -15.02
CA GLY A 111 -25.80 10.34 -15.23
C GLY A 111 -25.04 11.53 -14.67
N LEU A 112 -24.37 11.37 -13.52
CA LEU A 112 -23.47 12.36 -12.93
C LEU A 112 -22.03 11.83 -12.95
N ARG A 113 -21.13 12.60 -13.57
CA ARG A 113 -19.70 12.30 -13.59
C ARG A 113 -19.00 13.05 -12.46
N TRP A 114 -18.02 12.40 -11.86
CA TRP A 114 -17.33 12.92 -10.68
C TRP A 114 -15.85 13.15 -10.94
N TRP A 115 -15.33 14.24 -10.42
CA TRP A 115 -13.91 14.47 -10.23
C TRP A 115 -13.61 14.52 -8.73
N ASP A 116 -12.81 13.57 -8.24
CA ASP A 116 -12.54 13.44 -6.80
C ASP A 116 -11.30 14.25 -6.40
N ALA A 117 -11.52 15.43 -5.81
CA ALA A 117 -10.45 16.29 -5.34
C ALA A 117 -9.56 15.62 -4.27
N GLN A 118 -10.11 14.68 -3.48
CA GLN A 118 -9.33 13.95 -2.47
C GLN A 118 -8.33 12.98 -3.12
N LEU A 119 -8.70 12.35 -4.25
CA LEU A 119 -7.76 11.51 -5.01
C LEU A 119 -6.66 12.36 -5.68
N GLY A 120 -7.02 13.54 -6.18
CA GLY A 120 -6.05 14.51 -6.70
C GLY A 120 -5.04 14.97 -5.63
N ASP A 121 -5.52 15.35 -4.45
CA ASP A 121 -4.67 15.68 -3.29
C ASP A 121 -3.76 14.51 -2.91
N ALA A 122 -4.31 13.30 -2.89
CA ALA A 122 -3.56 12.10 -2.54
C ALA A 122 -2.41 11.85 -3.52
N LEU A 123 -2.60 12.10 -4.83
CA LEU A 123 -1.54 11.92 -5.84
C LEU A 123 -0.42 12.95 -5.64
N LEU A 124 -0.76 14.19 -5.31
CA LEU A 124 0.22 15.24 -4.98
C LEU A 124 1.07 14.86 -3.77
N HIS A 125 0.50 14.12 -2.82
CA HIS A 125 1.14 13.71 -1.58
C HIS A 125 1.67 12.28 -1.56
N GLN A 126 1.39 11.47 -2.58
CA GLN A 126 1.76 10.06 -2.62
C GLN A 126 3.27 9.88 -2.44
N GLY A 127 3.63 9.04 -1.47
CA GLY A 127 5.02 8.76 -1.11
C GLY A 127 5.74 9.90 -0.35
N ARG A 128 5.09 11.04 -0.06
CA ARG A 128 5.68 12.09 0.80
C ARG A 128 5.73 11.63 2.26
N SER A 129 6.76 12.06 2.97
CA SER A 129 6.97 11.69 4.37
C SER A 129 5.77 12.03 5.26
N GLY A 130 5.21 11.01 5.89
CA GLY A 130 4.11 11.10 6.85
C GLY A 130 2.73 11.39 6.25
N PHE A 131 2.59 11.32 4.93
CA PHE A 131 1.32 11.08 4.28
C PHE A 131 1.06 9.56 4.27
N THR A 132 0.12 9.11 5.09
CA THR A 132 -0.25 7.69 5.20
C THR A 132 -1.73 7.43 4.96
N TRP A 133 -2.53 8.50 4.88
CA TRP A 133 -3.96 8.45 4.72
C TRP A 133 -4.46 9.74 4.05
N TYR A 134 -5.62 9.68 3.39
CA TYR A 134 -6.24 10.85 2.77
C TYR A 134 -6.41 12.00 3.77
N HIS A 135 -6.17 13.23 3.30
CA HIS A 135 -6.52 14.41 4.06
C HIS A 135 -8.04 14.65 4.06
N GLY A 136 -8.53 15.36 5.08
CA GLY A 136 -9.91 15.84 5.11
C GLY A 136 -10.01 17.22 4.47
N LEU A 137 -11.21 17.60 4.01
CA LEU A 137 -11.44 18.88 3.34
C LEU A 137 -10.98 20.07 4.20
N ALA A 138 -11.23 20.04 5.52
CA ALA A 138 -10.76 21.08 6.44
C ALA A 138 -9.24 21.32 6.38
N TRP A 139 -8.45 20.25 6.24
CA TRP A 139 -7.00 20.36 6.08
C TRP A 139 -6.66 20.96 4.72
N ALA A 140 -7.36 20.54 3.66
CA ALA A 140 -7.12 21.04 2.31
C ALA A 140 -7.50 22.52 2.14
N THR A 141 -8.61 22.95 2.74
CA THR A 141 -9.00 24.37 2.82
C THR A 141 -7.89 25.20 3.45
N ALA A 142 -7.37 24.78 4.62
CA ALA A 142 -6.26 25.46 5.28
C ALA A 142 -4.98 25.45 4.45
N HIS A 143 -4.67 24.31 3.79
CA HIS A 143 -3.45 24.14 3.02
C HIS A 143 -3.45 24.94 1.72
N TYR A 144 -4.46 24.78 0.88
CA TYR A 144 -4.53 25.35 -0.47
C TYR A 144 -5.11 26.77 -0.48
N LEU A 145 -6.09 27.07 0.39
CA LEU A 145 -6.78 28.37 0.40
C LEU A 145 -6.25 29.33 1.47
N GLY A 146 -5.53 28.82 2.48
CA GLY A 146 -4.85 29.63 3.49
C GLY A 146 -5.76 30.17 4.61
N PHE A 147 -6.93 29.55 4.84
CA PHE A 147 -7.82 29.86 5.97
C PHE A 147 -8.41 28.60 6.60
N ASP A 148 -8.73 28.67 7.89
CA ASP A 148 -9.34 27.55 8.62
C ASP A 148 -10.83 27.43 8.33
N ALA A 149 -11.26 26.22 7.97
CA ALA A 149 -12.66 25.90 7.80
C ALA A 149 -13.43 26.00 9.14
N LEU A 150 -14.54 26.75 9.18
CA LEU A 150 -15.30 27.01 10.41
C LEU A 150 -16.40 25.95 10.64
N GLY A 151 -16.72 25.65 11.91
CA GLY A 151 -17.97 24.98 12.31
C GLY A 151 -18.13 23.47 12.02
N LYS A 152 -17.13 22.79 11.43
CA LYS A 152 -17.30 21.43 10.90
C LYS A 152 -17.61 20.32 11.92
N GLY A 153 -17.25 20.49 13.20
CA GLY A 153 -17.34 19.38 14.18
C GLY A 153 -18.74 19.08 14.71
N THR A 154 -19.48 20.09 15.17
CA THR A 154 -20.79 19.89 15.81
C THR A 154 -21.95 19.94 14.81
N THR A 155 -21.83 20.75 13.76
CA THR A 155 -22.91 20.95 12.78
C THR A 155 -23.04 19.75 11.84
N GLN A 156 -21.92 19.18 11.37
CA GLN A 156 -21.92 17.97 10.53
C GLN A 156 -22.65 16.80 11.19
N LEU A 157 -22.56 16.66 12.52
CA LEU A 157 -23.18 15.57 13.25
C LEU A 157 -24.62 15.88 13.70
N SER A 158 -25.14 17.07 13.40
CA SER A 158 -26.43 17.56 13.88
C SER A 158 -27.61 17.23 12.97
N TYR A 159 -27.37 16.73 11.75
CA TYR A 159 -28.43 16.42 10.80
C TYR A 159 -29.31 15.28 11.30
N THR A 160 -30.60 15.57 11.45
CA THR A 160 -31.62 14.57 11.76
C THR A 160 -32.49 14.31 10.54
N ALA A 161 -33.17 13.16 10.54
CA ALA A 161 -34.00 12.72 9.43
C ALA A 161 -35.28 13.56 9.24
N ALA A 162 -35.74 14.29 10.26
CA ALA A 162 -37.09 14.86 10.30
C ALA A 162 -37.14 16.36 10.57
N ASP A 163 -36.15 16.94 11.25
CA ASP A 163 -36.19 18.35 11.65
C ASP A 163 -35.94 19.28 10.45
N ASP A 164 -36.48 20.49 10.54
CA ASP A 164 -36.19 21.57 9.58
C ASP A 164 -34.71 21.95 9.65
N LEU A 165 -34.11 22.27 8.49
CA LEU A 165 -32.72 22.72 8.46
C LEU A 165 -32.57 24.08 9.15
N THR A 166 -31.59 24.19 10.03
CA THR A 166 -31.20 25.48 10.61
C THR A 166 -30.39 26.31 9.60
N ALA A 167 -30.32 27.63 9.82
CA ALA A 167 -29.48 28.49 8.99
C ALA A 167 -27.99 28.06 9.02
N ASP A 168 -27.52 27.55 10.16
CA ASP A 168 -26.15 27.07 10.33
C ASP A 168 -25.90 25.77 9.54
N GLN A 169 -26.86 24.85 9.51
CA GLN A 169 -26.78 23.63 8.69
C GLN A 169 -26.77 23.97 7.19
N VAL A 170 -27.67 24.86 6.76
CA VAL A 170 -27.70 25.33 5.37
C VAL A 170 -26.38 26.01 4.99
N ARG A 171 -25.85 26.85 5.87
CA ARG A 171 -24.56 27.51 5.62
C ARG A 171 -23.42 26.50 5.56
N TYR A 172 -23.34 25.59 6.52
CA TYR A 172 -22.29 24.58 6.60
C TYR A 172 -22.23 23.71 5.34
N ALA A 173 -23.36 23.14 4.90
CA ALA A 173 -23.41 22.33 3.69
C ALA A 173 -23.01 23.12 2.43
N ALA A 174 -23.43 24.38 2.32
CA ALA A 174 -23.07 25.23 1.20
C ALA A 174 -21.57 25.56 1.17
N ASP A 175 -20.99 25.86 2.34
CA ASP A 175 -19.57 26.18 2.47
C ASP A 175 -18.69 24.97 2.09
N ASP A 176 -19.09 23.73 2.43
CA ASP A 176 -18.36 22.50 2.04
C ASP A 176 -18.30 22.33 0.51
N ALA A 177 -19.41 22.56 -0.20
CA ALA A 177 -19.42 22.52 -1.67
C ALA A 177 -18.57 23.65 -2.29
N VAL A 178 -18.63 24.87 -1.74
CA VAL A 178 -17.84 26.02 -2.22
C VAL A 178 -16.34 25.81 -1.99
N GLU A 179 -15.96 25.36 -0.79
CA GLU A 179 -14.58 25.04 -0.46
C GLU A 179 -14.04 23.93 -1.38
N THR A 180 -14.83 22.89 -1.62
CA THR A 180 -14.48 21.80 -2.55
C THR A 180 -14.23 22.33 -3.97
N LEU A 181 -15.10 23.19 -4.49
CA LEU A 181 -14.96 23.82 -5.80
C LEU A 181 -13.61 24.57 -5.93
N TRP A 182 -13.26 25.36 -4.93
CA TRP A 182 -12.03 26.16 -4.94
C TRP A 182 -10.77 25.33 -4.75
N VAL A 183 -10.81 24.35 -3.84
CA VAL A 183 -9.68 23.42 -3.61
C VAL A 183 -9.44 22.57 -4.86
N ALA A 184 -10.50 22.10 -5.53
CA ALA A 184 -10.38 21.27 -6.73
C ALA A 184 -9.70 22.01 -7.90
N ASP A 185 -9.92 23.32 -8.06
CA ASP A 185 -9.20 24.12 -9.06
C ASP A 185 -7.68 24.15 -8.79
N LEU A 186 -7.28 24.45 -7.56
CA LEU A 186 -5.88 24.54 -7.18
C LEU A 186 -5.17 23.19 -7.29
N ILE A 187 -5.84 22.11 -6.89
CA ILE A 187 -5.31 20.75 -7.02
C ILE A 187 -5.07 20.41 -8.50
N ARG A 188 -5.96 20.79 -9.43
CA ARG A 188 -5.73 20.57 -10.86
C ARG A 188 -4.52 21.33 -11.38
N GLU A 189 -4.36 22.59 -10.98
CA GLU A 189 -3.19 23.40 -11.32
C GLU A 189 -1.90 22.76 -10.80
N GLU A 190 -1.90 22.26 -9.56
CA GLU A 190 -0.74 21.57 -8.99
C GLU A 190 -0.46 20.21 -9.62
N LEU A 191 -1.49 19.45 -10.00
CA LEU A 191 -1.34 18.19 -10.72
C LEU A 191 -0.68 18.41 -12.09
N ASP A 192 -1.10 19.46 -12.80
CA ASP A 192 -0.49 19.84 -14.08
C ASP A 192 0.98 20.25 -13.89
N ALA A 193 1.26 21.13 -12.92
CA ALA A 193 2.62 21.55 -12.59
C ALA A 193 3.53 20.40 -12.13
N ALA A 194 2.96 19.29 -11.64
CA ALA A 194 3.69 18.12 -11.17
C ALA A 194 3.82 16.99 -12.22
N ASP A 195 3.28 17.18 -13.43
CA ASP A 195 3.15 16.16 -14.48
C ASP A 195 2.36 14.92 -14.00
N LEU A 196 1.25 15.14 -13.29
CA LEU A 196 0.38 14.09 -12.73
C LEU A 196 -1.02 14.05 -13.38
N THR A 197 -1.31 14.90 -14.36
CA THR A 197 -2.62 14.99 -15.01
C THR A 197 -3.09 13.66 -15.59
N GLN A 198 -2.25 12.99 -16.38
CA GLN A 198 -2.61 11.73 -17.02
C GLN A 198 -2.96 10.64 -16.00
N ILE A 199 -2.17 10.50 -14.92
CA ILE A 199 -2.47 9.49 -13.91
C ILE A 199 -3.70 9.86 -13.07
N ALA A 200 -3.93 11.15 -12.80
CA ALA A 200 -5.13 11.60 -12.14
C ALA A 200 -6.39 11.22 -12.93
N GLU A 201 -6.39 11.42 -14.25
CA GLU A 201 -7.50 10.98 -15.11
C GLU A 201 -7.75 9.47 -15.05
N ILE A 202 -6.68 8.66 -15.05
CA ILE A 202 -6.78 7.20 -14.95
C ILE A 202 -7.42 6.80 -13.60
N GLU A 203 -6.98 7.39 -12.49
CA GLU A 203 -7.54 7.13 -11.16
C GLU A 203 -9.03 7.54 -11.09
N MET A 204 -9.41 8.70 -11.64
CA MET A 204 -10.81 9.14 -11.66
C MET A 204 -11.69 8.20 -12.49
N ARG A 205 -11.20 7.74 -13.65
CA ARG A 205 -11.95 6.84 -14.53
C ARG A 205 -12.10 5.43 -13.95
N ALA A 206 -11.13 4.96 -13.18
CA ALA A 206 -11.20 3.67 -12.50
C ALA A 206 -12.14 3.69 -11.27
N ARG A 207 -12.33 4.86 -10.65
CA ARG A 207 -13.09 5.02 -9.40
C ARG A 207 -14.49 4.40 -9.44
N PRO A 208 -15.36 4.63 -10.45
CA PRO A 208 -16.70 4.04 -10.46
C PRO A 208 -16.68 2.51 -10.44
N PHE A 209 -15.75 1.87 -11.13
CA PHE A 209 -15.61 0.41 -11.10
C PHE A 209 -15.22 -0.11 -9.71
N LEU A 210 -14.26 0.55 -9.06
CA LEU A 210 -13.79 0.19 -7.71
C LEU A 210 -14.84 0.46 -6.62
N ASP A 211 -15.60 1.55 -6.78
CA ASP A 211 -16.74 1.89 -5.94
C ASP A 211 -17.86 0.84 -6.08
N GLN A 212 -18.24 0.50 -7.32
CA GLN A 212 -19.19 -0.59 -7.60
C GLN A 212 -18.74 -1.90 -6.97
N MET A 213 -17.45 -2.22 -7.05
CA MET A 213 -16.89 -3.44 -6.48
C MET A 213 -17.05 -3.50 -4.95
N THR A 214 -16.78 -2.38 -4.28
CA THR A 214 -16.95 -2.26 -2.82
C THR A 214 -18.42 -2.41 -2.42
N ARG A 215 -19.34 -1.78 -3.17
CA ARG A 215 -20.79 -1.85 -2.92
C ARG A 215 -21.36 -3.24 -3.17
N THR A 216 -20.92 -3.90 -4.23
CA THR A 216 -21.36 -5.25 -4.57
C THR A 216 -20.89 -6.26 -3.52
N GLY A 217 -19.66 -6.11 -3.03
CA GLY A 217 -19.07 -7.04 -2.09
C GLY A 217 -18.80 -8.42 -2.70
N LEU A 218 -18.18 -9.29 -1.92
CA LEU A 218 -17.75 -10.62 -2.29
C LEU A 218 -18.60 -11.67 -1.58
N ALA A 219 -19.20 -12.57 -2.35
CA ALA A 219 -20.03 -13.65 -1.81
C ALA A 219 -19.20 -14.59 -0.92
N PHE A 220 -19.72 -14.95 0.25
CA PHE A 220 -19.00 -15.78 1.22
C PHE A 220 -19.91 -16.77 1.95
N ASP A 221 -19.57 -18.05 1.88
CA ASP A 221 -20.21 -19.14 2.62
C ASP A 221 -19.65 -19.22 4.05
N TRP A 222 -20.23 -18.43 4.95
CA TRP A 222 -19.84 -18.41 6.36
C TRP A 222 -20.05 -19.77 7.04
N ASP A 223 -21.14 -20.48 6.76
CA ASP A 223 -21.46 -21.73 7.45
C ASP A 223 -20.47 -22.84 7.06
N GLY A 224 -20.12 -22.91 5.77
CA GLY A 224 -19.04 -23.76 5.27
C GLY A 224 -17.70 -23.39 5.91
N TRP A 225 -17.35 -22.11 5.93
CA TRP A 225 -16.11 -21.64 6.53
C TRP A 225 -16.04 -21.92 8.04
N GLN A 226 -17.13 -21.75 8.77
CA GLN A 226 -17.21 -22.04 10.20
C GLN A 226 -17.00 -23.54 10.49
N SER A 227 -17.50 -24.40 9.61
CA SER A 227 -17.28 -25.85 9.68
C SER A 227 -15.80 -26.21 9.44
N GLU A 228 -15.16 -25.53 8.48
CA GLU A 228 -13.73 -25.67 8.21
C GLU A 228 -12.85 -25.15 9.34
N LEU A 229 -13.17 -24.00 9.93
CA LEU A 229 -12.50 -23.48 11.12
C LEU A 229 -12.58 -24.48 12.28
N SER A 230 -13.74 -25.11 12.46
CA SER A 230 -13.92 -26.16 13.47
C SER A 230 -13.06 -27.40 13.20
N ARG A 231 -12.85 -27.76 11.92
CA ARG A 231 -11.92 -28.83 11.53
C ARG A 231 -10.46 -28.45 11.80
N ILE A 232 -10.05 -27.26 11.34
CA ILE A 232 -8.72 -26.70 11.55
C ILE A 232 -8.37 -26.64 13.04
N ASP A 233 -9.33 -26.26 13.91
CA ASP A 233 -9.08 -26.24 15.35
C ASP A 233 -8.89 -27.64 15.94
N ARG A 234 -9.64 -28.64 15.48
CA ARG A 234 -9.41 -30.05 15.87
C ARG A 234 -8.03 -30.54 15.44
N GLU A 235 -7.61 -30.26 14.21
CA GLU A 235 -6.28 -30.62 13.70
C GLU A 235 -5.18 -29.92 14.50
N ARG A 236 -5.32 -28.62 14.76
CA ARG A 236 -4.38 -27.87 15.61
C ARG A 236 -4.23 -28.51 16.99
N ARG A 237 -5.33 -28.98 17.59
CA ARG A 237 -5.30 -29.69 18.89
C ARG A 237 -4.57 -31.04 18.79
N GLN A 238 -4.75 -31.79 17.70
CA GLN A 238 -4.00 -33.03 17.48
C GLN A 238 -2.49 -32.77 17.30
N VAL A 239 -2.13 -31.69 16.63
CA VAL A 239 -0.73 -31.28 16.50
C VAL A 239 -0.14 -30.88 17.85
N LEU A 240 -0.93 -30.25 18.75
CA LEU A 240 -0.50 -29.99 20.13
C LEU A 240 -0.19 -31.29 20.89
N ASP A 241 -1.02 -32.33 20.75
CA ASP A 241 -0.76 -33.65 21.33
C ASP A 241 0.53 -34.29 20.79
N THR A 242 0.78 -34.13 19.50
CA THR A 242 2.01 -34.57 18.83
C THR A 242 3.22 -33.82 19.37
N LEU A 243 3.15 -32.49 19.46
CA LEU A 243 4.20 -31.65 20.04
C LEU A 243 4.47 -32.01 21.50
N SER A 244 3.43 -32.31 22.27
CA SER A 244 3.55 -32.78 23.65
C SER A 244 4.30 -34.12 23.71
N SER A 245 3.91 -35.08 22.87
CA SER A 245 4.55 -36.40 22.79
C SER A 245 6.03 -36.31 22.42
N LEU A 246 6.37 -35.42 21.48
CA LEU A 246 7.76 -35.16 21.05
C LEU A 246 8.60 -34.41 22.10
N THR A 247 7.98 -33.74 23.08
CA THR A 247 8.67 -32.86 24.05
C THR A 247 8.55 -33.33 25.50
N GLY A 248 8.40 -34.64 25.70
CA GLY A 248 8.44 -35.26 27.02
C GLY A 248 7.11 -35.24 27.79
N GLY A 249 5.99 -35.08 27.08
CA GLY A 249 4.64 -35.07 27.64
C GLY A 249 4.09 -33.66 27.89
N GLY A 250 2.99 -33.57 28.62
CA GLY A 250 2.23 -32.33 28.72
C GLY A 250 1.17 -32.33 29.80
N GLN A 251 0.34 -31.29 29.78
CA GLN A 251 -0.77 -31.13 30.73
C GLN A 251 -2.09 -31.42 30.02
N GLY A 252 -2.89 -32.32 30.60
CA GLY A 252 -4.26 -32.53 30.14
C GLY A 252 -5.11 -31.29 30.42
N THR A 253 -6.05 -31.00 29.53
CA THR A 253 -7.00 -29.90 29.71
C THR A 253 -8.22 -30.36 30.50
N LEU A 254 -8.87 -29.45 31.25
CA LEU A 254 -10.03 -29.76 32.10
C LEU A 254 -11.27 -30.26 31.32
N PHE A 255 -11.29 -30.05 30.00
CA PHE A 255 -12.47 -30.26 29.16
C PHE A 255 -12.20 -31.12 27.91
N ASP A 256 -10.96 -31.60 27.71
CA ASP A 256 -10.60 -32.32 26.49
C ASP A 256 -9.57 -33.43 26.73
N ALA A 257 -9.60 -34.48 25.91
CA ALA A 257 -8.68 -35.63 26.01
C ALA A 257 -7.27 -35.34 25.46
N VAL A 258 -7.06 -34.14 24.90
CA VAL A 258 -5.80 -33.68 24.28
C VAL A 258 -4.82 -33.22 25.35
N VAL A 259 -3.57 -33.66 25.23
CA VAL A 259 -2.47 -33.24 26.11
C VAL A 259 -1.70 -32.11 25.44
N GLU A 260 -1.65 -30.94 26.09
CA GLU A 260 -0.91 -29.80 25.55
C GLU A 260 0.55 -29.79 26.03
N PRO A 261 1.51 -29.37 25.19
CA PRO A 261 2.89 -29.22 25.61
C PRO A 261 3.01 -28.22 26.77
N THR A 262 3.99 -28.43 27.65
CA THR A 262 4.25 -27.53 28.80
C THR A 262 4.83 -26.16 28.41
N TRP A 263 4.94 -25.90 27.11
CA TRP A 263 5.50 -24.70 26.50
C TRP A 263 4.56 -24.22 25.39
N ASN A 264 4.58 -22.93 25.10
CA ASN A 264 3.73 -22.27 24.11
C ASN A 264 4.38 -22.31 22.72
N PRO A 265 3.81 -23.07 21.75
CA PRO A 265 4.38 -23.18 20.40
C PRO A 265 4.25 -21.92 19.55
N ALA A 266 3.46 -20.93 19.99
CA ALA A 266 3.41 -19.60 19.38
C ALA A 266 4.55 -18.67 19.86
N SER A 267 5.30 -19.03 20.91
CA SER A 267 6.38 -18.20 21.44
C SER A 267 7.73 -18.57 20.85
N ASP A 268 8.32 -17.71 20.01
CA ASP A 268 9.66 -17.92 19.44
C ASP A 268 10.73 -18.21 20.49
N ARG A 269 10.65 -17.54 21.65
CA ARG A 269 11.58 -17.80 22.76
C ARG A 269 11.48 -19.24 23.24
N GLN A 270 10.27 -19.71 23.51
CA GLN A 270 10.07 -21.07 24.02
C GLN A 270 10.31 -22.13 22.94
N VAL A 271 10.05 -21.83 21.67
CA VAL A 271 10.45 -22.67 20.53
C VAL A 271 11.96 -22.89 20.53
N ARG A 272 12.78 -21.82 20.62
CA ARG A 272 14.24 -21.96 20.67
C ARG A 272 14.70 -22.83 21.83
N GLU A 273 14.18 -22.56 23.02
CA GLU A 273 14.50 -23.34 24.23
C GLU A 273 14.11 -24.81 24.08
N THR A 274 12.98 -25.08 23.43
CA THR A 274 12.47 -26.44 23.19
C THR A 274 13.30 -27.18 22.15
N LEU A 275 13.60 -26.57 21.00
CA LEU A 275 14.45 -27.16 19.96
C LEU A 275 15.85 -27.48 20.52
N ASN A 276 16.43 -26.57 21.29
CA ASN A 276 17.72 -26.80 21.95
C ASN A 276 17.69 -27.98 22.93
N ARG A 277 16.55 -28.23 23.57
CA ARG A 277 16.41 -29.30 24.57
C ARG A 277 16.09 -30.65 23.94
N TRP A 278 15.17 -30.68 22.98
CA TRP A 278 14.56 -31.90 22.48
C TRP A 278 15.00 -32.28 21.06
N ALA A 279 15.61 -31.36 20.31
CA ALA A 279 16.20 -31.62 19.00
C ALA A 279 17.62 -31.03 18.85
N PRO A 280 18.53 -31.17 19.85
CA PRO A 280 19.85 -30.54 19.83
C PRO A 280 20.70 -30.97 18.64
N ASP A 281 20.57 -32.23 18.18
CA ASP A 281 21.34 -32.75 17.05
C ASP A 281 20.96 -32.07 15.72
N HIS A 282 19.68 -31.78 15.52
CA HIS A 282 19.20 -31.05 14.34
C HIS A 282 19.68 -29.60 14.37
N VAL A 283 19.56 -28.95 15.54
CA VAL A 283 20.03 -27.58 15.75
C VAL A 283 21.54 -27.47 15.52
N CYS A 284 22.34 -28.34 16.15
CA CYS A 284 23.80 -28.30 16.05
C CYS A 284 24.30 -28.61 14.63
N ARG A 285 23.60 -29.47 13.89
CA ARG A 285 23.89 -29.71 12.48
C ARG A 285 23.64 -28.46 11.65
N TRP A 286 22.44 -27.90 11.76
CA TRP A 286 22.07 -26.69 11.04
C TRP A 286 22.98 -25.49 11.37
N THR A 287 23.30 -25.26 12.64
CA THR A 287 24.21 -24.18 13.03
C THR A 287 25.64 -24.43 12.58
N GLY A 288 26.09 -25.69 12.57
CA GLY A 288 27.37 -26.10 11.99
C GLY A 288 27.48 -25.74 10.51
N ASP A 289 26.46 -26.10 9.74
CA ASP A 289 26.40 -25.84 8.30
C ASP A 289 26.25 -24.34 8.00
N ARG A 290 25.41 -23.63 8.76
CA ARG A 290 25.07 -22.21 8.53
C ARG A 290 26.13 -21.24 9.05
N PHE A 291 26.73 -21.52 10.21
CA PHE A 291 27.62 -20.61 10.92
C PHE A 291 29.07 -21.12 11.02
N GLY A 292 29.36 -22.30 10.48
CA GLY A 292 30.69 -22.93 10.54
C GLY A 292 31.06 -23.48 11.93
N ALA A 293 30.13 -23.44 12.89
CA ALA A 293 30.34 -23.94 14.24
C ALA A 293 29.03 -24.50 14.81
N ALA A 294 29.06 -25.77 15.20
CA ALA A 294 27.93 -26.43 15.85
C ALA A 294 27.67 -25.82 17.23
N ARG A 295 26.52 -25.17 17.38
CA ARG A 295 26.05 -24.56 18.63
C ARG A 295 24.53 -24.68 18.76
N LEU A 296 24.03 -24.46 19.97
CA LEU A 296 22.59 -24.31 20.23
C LEU A 296 22.07 -22.96 19.69
N LEU A 297 20.76 -22.85 19.52
CA LEU A 297 20.08 -21.61 19.15
C LEU A 297 20.23 -20.57 20.26
N GLU A 298 20.63 -19.38 19.87
CA GLU A 298 20.72 -18.18 20.69
C GLU A 298 19.43 -17.37 20.59
N PRO A 299 19.15 -16.43 21.52
CA PRO A 299 17.94 -15.60 21.46
C PRO A 299 17.75 -14.81 20.15
N THR A 300 18.84 -14.58 19.41
CA THR A 300 18.87 -13.89 18.12
C THR A 300 18.62 -14.79 16.91
N ASP A 301 18.72 -16.11 17.07
CA ASP A 301 18.46 -17.01 15.96
C ASP A 301 16.97 -17.02 15.64
N SER A 302 16.68 -16.88 14.34
CA SER A 302 15.31 -16.94 13.85
C SER A 302 14.76 -18.35 13.99
N VAL A 303 13.47 -18.44 14.28
CA VAL A 303 12.69 -19.69 14.24
C VAL A 303 11.48 -19.48 13.33
N GLU A 304 11.65 -18.67 12.29
CA GLU A 304 10.68 -18.49 11.24
C GLU A 304 10.57 -19.76 10.37
N ALA A 305 9.52 -19.83 9.54
CA ALA A 305 9.19 -21.03 8.80
C ALA A 305 10.33 -21.54 7.91
N ALA A 306 11.10 -20.65 7.28
CA ALA A 306 12.25 -21.03 6.47
C ALA A 306 13.35 -21.71 7.31
N VAL A 307 13.69 -21.13 8.46
CA VAL A 307 14.70 -21.69 9.35
C VAL A 307 14.24 -23.02 9.96
N LEU A 308 12.98 -23.13 10.36
CA LEU A 308 12.44 -24.39 10.87
C LEU A 308 12.52 -25.51 9.83
N ARG A 309 12.27 -25.22 8.54
CA ARG A 309 12.45 -26.20 7.44
C ARG A 309 13.92 -26.60 7.26
N GLU A 310 14.85 -25.65 7.39
CA GLU A 310 16.28 -25.94 7.29
C GLU A 310 16.80 -26.78 8.47
N ILE A 311 16.31 -26.53 9.70
CA ILE A 311 16.64 -27.36 10.87
C ILE A 311 16.07 -28.77 10.70
N GLY A 312 14.81 -28.85 10.25
CA GLY A 312 14.10 -30.09 9.93
C GLY A 312 13.83 -30.99 11.14
N GLY A 313 13.17 -32.12 10.87
CA GLY A 313 12.79 -33.13 11.85
C GLY A 313 11.36 -32.95 12.38
N ASP A 314 10.81 -34.02 12.96
CA ASP A 314 9.39 -34.14 13.32
C ASP A 314 8.88 -32.99 14.21
N LEU A 315 9.72 -32.49 15.13
CA LEU A 315 9.38 -31.37 16.00
C LEU A 315 9.23 -30.04 15.23
N CYS A 316 10.09 -29.81 14.23
CA CYS A 316 10.00 -28.64 13.36
C CYS A 316 8.77 -28.74 12.45
N ASP A 317 8.50 -29.92 11.90
CA ASP A 317 7.36 -30.17 11.01
C ASP A 317 6.03 -29.98 11.75
N ALA A 318 5.87 -30.58 12.93
CA ALA A 318 4.70 -30.37 13.78
C ALA A 318 4.53 -28.90 14.21
N LEU A 319 5.63 -28.19 14.47
CA LEU A 319 5.57 -26.77 14.81
C LEU A 319 5.12 -25.90 13.63
N LEU A 320 5.61 -26.21 12.43
CA LEU A 320 5.20 -25.53 11.19
C LEU A 320 3.70 -25.73 10.94
N GLU A 321 3.21 -26.96 11.09
CA GLU A 321 1.80 -27.31 10.97
C GLU A 321 0.94 -26.57 12.02
N PHE A 322 1.33 -26.60 13.29
CA PHE A 322 0.65 -25.87 14.36
C PHE A 322 0.52 -24.37 14.03
N ARG A 323 1.63 -23.74 13.62
CA ARG A 323 1.66 -22.31 13.29
C ARG A 323 0.81 -21.98 12.07
N ALA A 324 0.74 -22.88 11.09
CA ALA A 324 -0.15 -22.72 9.93
C ALA A 324 -1.62 -22.70 10.36
N HIS A 325 -2.07 -23.65 11.20
CA HIS A 325 -3.43 -23.66 11.71
C HIS A 325 -3.73 -22.47 12.63
N ALA A 326 -2.83 -22.15 13.57
CA ALA A 326 -2.99 -21.03 14.50
C ALA A 326 -3.09 -19.68 13.78
N LYS A 327 -2.34 -19.48 12.69
CA LYS A 327 -2.45 -18.28 11.85
C LYS A 327 -3.83 -18.16 11.23
N VAL A 328 -4.38 -19.25 10.68
CA VAL A 328 -5.72 -19.23 10.06
C VAL A 328 -6.80 -18.89 11.08
N LEU A 329 -6.80 -19.55 12.24
CA LEU A 329 -7.79 -19.32 13.30
C LEU A 329 -7.72 -17.90 13.88
N SER A 330 -6.51 -17.35 14.05
CA SER A 330 -6.35 -16.01 14.64
C SER A 330 -6.65 -14.87 13.66
N THR A 331 -6.30 -15.04 12.37
CA THR A 331 -6.43 -13.97 11.37
C THR A 331 -7.76 -14.02 10.62
N TYR A 332 -8.28 -15.22 10.34
CA TYR A 332 -9.47 -15.46 9.52
C TYR A 332 -10.52 -16.31 10.24
N GLY A 333 -10.41 -16.44 11.56
CA GLY A 333 -11.40 -17.12 12.40
C GLY A 333 -12.64 -16.25 12.61
N GLU A 334 -13.07 -16.07 13.86
CA GLU A 334 -14.29 -15.30 14.15
C GLU A 334 -14.21 -13.83 13.72
N SER A 335 -13.02 -13.23 13.64
CA SER A 335 -12.84 -11.83 13.22
C SER A 335 -13.34 -11.54 11.81
N ILE A 336 -13.32 -12.52 10.89
CA ILE A 336 -13.83 -12.29 9.53
C ILE A 336 -15.35 -12.18 9.52
N LYS A 337 -16.04 -12.74 10.52
CA LYS A 337 -17.49 -12.64 10.67
C LYS A 337 -17.95 -11.19 10.87
N ASP A 338 -17.17 -10.41 11.61
CA ASP A 338 -17.44 -8.98 11.86
C ASP A 338 -17.35 -8.12 10.59
N HIS A 339 -16.80 -8.69 9.51
CA HIS A 339 -16.68 -8.05 8.20
C HIS A 339 -17.76 -8.48 7.19
N ILE A 340 -18.66 -9.39 7.58
CA ILE A 340 -19.79 -9.81 6.74
C ILE A 340 -20.94 -8.82 6.96
N GLY A 341 -21.41 -8.22 5.86
CA GLY A 341 -22.54 -7.30 5.85
C GLY A 341 -23.88 -8.00 6.11
N ASP A 342 -24.93 -7.21 6.29
CA ASP A 342 -26.31 -7.72 6.50
C ASP A 342 -26.83 -8.51 5.29
N ASP A 343 -26.22 -8.34 4.11
CA ASP A 343 -26.49 -9.06 2.87
C ASP A 343 -25.74 -10.40 2.77
N GLY A 344 -24.94 -10.76 3.78
CA GLY A 344 -24.14 -11.98 3.80
C GLY A 344 -22.86 -11.92 2.98
N ARG A 345 -22.41 -10.73 2.56
CA ARG A 345 -21.23 -10.53 1.70
C ARG A 345 -20.10 -9.82 2.45
N LEU A 346 -18.86 -10.04 2.04
CA LEU A 346 -17.72 -9.29 2.53
C LEU A 346 -17.57 -8.01 1.69
N HIS A 347 -17.37 -6.85 2.32
CA HIS A 347 -17.19 -5.58 1.59
C HIS A 347 -15.78 -4.97 1.77
N PRO A 348 -14.72 -5.59 1.21
CA PRO A 348 -13.39 -5.00 1.21
C PRO A 348 -13.40 -3.58 0.65
N GLN A 349 -12.75 -2.66 1.35
CA GLN A 349 -12.52 -1.29 0.89
C GLN A 349 -11.21 -1.24 0.12
N TYR A 350 -11.28 -0.91 -1.17
CA TYR A 350 -10.11 -0.74 -2.03
C TYR A 350 -9.61 0.70 -1.97
N LEU A 351 -8.30 0.85 -1.76
CA LEU A 351 -7.67 2.14 -1.52
C LEU A 351 -6.89 2.56 -2.76
N GLN A 352 -7.37 3.61 -3.42
CA GLN A 352 -6.67 4.28 -4.52
C GLN A 352 -5.60 5.20 -3.98
N VAL A 353 -4.43 5.26 -4.62
CA VAL A 353 -3.31 6.17 -4.32
C VAL A 353 -2.63 5.97 -2.95
N VAL A 354 -3.37 5.70 -1.88
CA VAL A 354 -2.86 5.47 -0.52
C VAL A 354 -2.65 3.99 -0.22
N GLY A 355 -1.87 3.69 0.82
CA GLY A 355 -1.58 2.32 1.27
C GLY A 355 -0.34 1.71 0.63
N THR A 356 -0.12 1.90 -0.68
CA THR A 356 1.13 1.53 -1.35
C THR A 356 1.79 2.73 -2.02
N ASN A 357 3.12 2.74 -2.04
CA ASN A 357 3.89 3.80 -2.71
C ASN A 357 4.08 3.56 -4.22
N THR A 358 3.72 2.37 -4.70
CA THR A 358 3.88 1.98 -6.11
C THR A 358 2.64 2.32 -6.93
N GLY A 359 1.50 2.60 -6.30
CA GLY A 359 0.21 2.82 -6.97
C GLY A 359 -0.65 1.57 -7.07
N ARG A 360 -0.15 0.38 -6.68
CA ARG A 360 -1.00 -0.81 -6.53
C ARG A 360 -2.08 -0.54 -5.49
N LEU A 361 -3.30 -1.01 -5.74
CA LEU A 361 -4.37 -0.91 -4.76
C LEU A 361 -3.96 -1.63 -3.47
N ALA A 362 -4.34 -1.08 -2.33
CA ALA A 362 -4.40 -1.80 -1.06
C ALA A 362 -5.86 -2.10 -0.73
N SER A 363 -6.12 -3.06 0.17
CA SER A 363 -7.49 -3.32 0.66
C SER A 363 -7.55 -3.43 2.18
N ARG A 364 -8.71 -3.11 2.76
CA ARG A 364 -8.96 -3.20 4.21
C ARG A 364 -10.43 -3.46 4.53
N ASN A 365 -10.69 -3.85 5.78
CA ASN A 365 -12.04 -4.04 6.34
C ASN A 365 -12.95 -4.99 5.53
N PRO A 366 -12.51 -6.20 5.12
CA PRO A 366 -11.24 -6.86 5.43
C PRO A 366 -10.20 -6.69 4.30
N ASN A 367 -8.93 -7.02 4.57
CA ASN A 367 -7.90 -6.99 3.52
C ASN A 367 -7.99 -8.25 2.63
N ALA A 368 -8.67 -8.12 1.48
CA ALA A 368 -8.89 -9.18 0.51
C ALA A 368 -7.59 -9.76 -0.07
N GLN A 369 -6.51 -8.97 -0.16
CA GLN A 369 -5.20 -9.45 -0.65
C GLN A 369 -4.56 -10.48 0.28
N ASN A 370 -4.99 -10.51 1.53
CA ASN A 370 -4.47 -11.44 2.52
C ASN A 370 -5.35 -12.68 2.66
N PHE A 371 -6.44 -12.86 1.91
CA PHE A 371 -7.24 -14.09 2.04
C PHE A 371 -6.39 -15.33 1.76
N THR A 372 -6.50 -16.32 2.64
CA THR A 372 -5.73 -17.56 2.52
C THR A 372 -6.37 -18.47 1.46
N PRO A 373 -5.60 -19.25 0.68
CA PRO A 373 -6.15 -20.20 -0.30
C PRO A 373 -7.20 -21.15 0.29
N LYS A 374 -7.11 -21.48 1.60
CA LYS A 374 -8.12 -22.31 2.30
C LYS A 374 -9.52 -21.68 2.32
N MET A 375 -9.64 -20.36 2.18
CA MET A 375 -10.93 -19.65 2.13
C MET A 375 -11.55 -19.69 0.74
N HIS A 376 -10.77 -19.90 -0.31
CA HIS A 376 -11.22 -19.77 -1.70
C HIS A 376 -12.44 -20.65 -2.06
N PRO A 377 -12.55 -21.91 -1.59
CA PRO A 377 -13.74 -22.74 -1.82
C PRO A 377 -15.03 -22.19 -1.19
N TYR A 378 -14.89 -21.36 -0.16
CA TYR A 378 -16.00 -20.72 0.56
C TYR A 378 -16.32 -19.32 0.03
N ILE A 379 -15.47 -18.78 -0.85
CA ILE A 379 -15.81 -17.58 -1.62
C ILE A 379 -16.58 -18.05 -2.84
N ARG A 380 -17.91 -17.99 -2.76
CA ARG A 380 -18.81 -18.53 -3.77
C ARG A 380 -20.17 -17.82 -3.76
N PRO A 381 -20.84 -17.64 -4.90
CA PRO A 381 -22.21 -17.19 -4.92
C PRO A 381 -23.13 -18.22 -4.25
N ALA A 382 -24.14 -17.75 -3.51
CA ALA A 382 -25.16 -18.61 -2.92
C ALA A 382 -26.12 -19.18 -3.97
N ASP A 383 -26.38 -18.41 -5.03
CA ASP A 383 -27.21 -18.81 -6.16
C ASP A 383 -26.37 -19.58 -7.19
N SER A 384 -26.82 -20.79 -7.57
CA SER A 384 -26.14 -21.65 -8.55
C SER A 384 -26.17 -21.10 -9.98
N GLU A 385 -27.12 -20.20 -10.28
CA GLU A 385 -27.19 -19.49 -11.56
C GLU A 385 -26.19 -18.34 -11.65
N ARG A 386 -25.51 -18.00 -10.55
CA ARG A 386 -24.42 -17.01 -10.52
C ARG A 386 -23.06 -17.69 -10.56
N ILE A 387 -22.09 -17.04 -11.18
CA ILE A 387 -20.76 -17.58 -11.41
C ILE A 387 -19.69 -16.49 -11.40
N PHE A 388 -18.44 -16.88 -11.19
CA PHE A 388 -17.30 -15.99 -11.33
C PHE A 388 -16.62 -16.14 -12.68
N VAL A 389 -16.28 -14.98 -13.26
CA VAL A 389 -15.28 -14.82 -14.30
C VAL A 389 -14.04 -14.27 -13.62
N HIS A 390 -12.97 -15.06 -13.56
CA HIS A 390 -11.68 -14.67 -13.01
C HIS A 390 -10.71 -14.40 -14.17
N ALA A 391 -9.98 -13.30 -14.09
CA ALA A 391 -8.97 -12.95 -15.08
C ALA A 391 -7.68 -12.49 -14.40
N ASP A 392 -6.53 -12.96 -14.89
CA ASP A 392 -5.20 -12.53 -14.45
C ASP A 392 -4.41 -11.97 -15.65
N LEU A 393 -3.77 -10.80 -15.46
CA LEU A 393 -2.90 -10.23 -16.48
C LEU A 393 -1.53 -10.94 -16.46
N SER A 394 -1.38 -11.93 -17.35
CA SER A 394 -0.28 -12.88 -17.32
C SER A 394 1.09 -12.21 -17.48
N GLN A 395 1.92 -12.35 -16.44
CA GLN A 395 3.30 -11.84 -16.41
C GLN A 395 3.40 -10.33 -16.71
N ALA A 396 2.42 -9.54 -16.23
CA ALA A 396 2.29 -8.11 -16.47
C ALA A 396 3.60 -7.34 -16.24
N GLU A 397 4.30 -7.59 -15.13
CA GLU A 397 5.57 -6.89 -14.82
C GLU A 397 6.68 -7.18 -15.84
N LEU A 398 6.75 -8.42 -16.35
CA LEU A 398 7.78 -8.80 -17.33
C LEU A 398 7.44 -8.27 -18.73
N ARG A 399 6.15 -8.23 -19.11
CA ARG A 399 5.69 -7.59 -20.34
C ARG A 399 5.94 -6.08 -20.32
N TYR A 400 5.62 -5.42 -19.20
CA TYR A 400 5.91 -4.02 -19.02
C TYR A 400 7.42 -3.74 -19.06
N LEU A 401 8.24 -4.59 -18.42
CA LEU A 401 9.69 -4.51 -18.51
C LEU A 401 10.19 -4.62 -19.96
N ALA A 402 9.65 -5.57 -20.73
CA ALA A 402 10.01 -5.75 -22.14
C ALA A 402 9.74 -4.48 -22.98
N GLN A 403 8.64 -3.77 -22.69
CA GLN A 403 8.33 -2.49 -23.31
C GLN A 403 9.31 -1.39 -22.89
N VAL A 404 9.45 -1.13 -21.58
CA VAL A 404 10.23 0.03 -21.12
C VAL A 404 11.74 -0.15 -21.29
N ALA A 405 12.21 -1.39 -21.42
CA ALA A 405 13.59 -1.71 -21.71
C ALA A 405 13.89 -1.84 -23.21
N ASP A 406 12.86 -1.80 -24.07
CA ASP A 406 12.96 -2.04 -25.51
C ASP A 406 13.78 -3.29 -25.86
N ASP A 407 13.46 -4.42 -25.20
CA ASP A 407 14.22 -5.65 -25.34
C ASP A 407 13.62 -6.56 -26.42
N ALA A 408 14.18 -6.50 -27.64
CA ALA A 408 13.66 -7.26 -28.78
C ALA A 408 13.57 -8.78 -28.53
N PRO A 409 14.59 -9.49 -27.99
CA PRO A 409 14.47 -10.91 -27.70
C PRO A 409 13.32 -11.25 -26.73
N LEU A 410 13.10 -10.44 -25.70
CA LEU A 410 12.01 -10.64 -24.75
C LEU A 410 10.64 -10.34 -25.39
N ARG A 411 10.53 -9.27 -26.19
CA ARG A 411 9.33 -8.94 -26.97
C ARG A 411 8.97 -10.07 -27.94
N ASP A 412 9.96 -10.60 -28.65
CA ASP A 412 9.78 -11.71 -29.60
C ASP A 412 9.33 -13.00 -28.89
N ALA A 413 9.86 -13.28 -27.70
CA ALA A 413 9.41 -14.41 -26.88
C ALA A 413 7.92 -14.31 -26.55
N PHE A 414 7.44 -13.12 -26.18
CA PHE A 414 6.02 -12.88 -25.97
C PHE A 414 5.19 -12.95 -27.25
N ALA A 415 5.72 -12.44 -28.37
CA ALA A 415 5.04 -12.46 -29.67
C ALA A 415 4.80 -13.86 -30.22
N ARG A 416 5.68 -14.82 -29.91
CA ARG A 416 5.49 -16.24 -30.28
C ARG A 416 4.49 -16.98 -29.40
N GLY A 417 4.08 -16.40 -28.27
CA GLY A 417 3.22 -17.07 -27.29
C GLY A 417 3.93 -18.17 -26.48
N ASP A 418 5.26 -18.22 -26.54
CA ASP A 418 6.06 -19.22 -25.83
C ASP A 418 5.96 -19.04 -24.30
N ASP A 419 6.21 -20.11 -23.54
CA ASP A 419 6.54 -19.96 -22.12
C ASP A 419 7.86 -19.17 -22.03
N VAL A 420 7.75 -17.92 -21.57
CA VAL A 420 8.89 -16.99 -21.48
C VAL A 420 10.02 -17.56 -20.63
N HIS A 421 9.71 -18.28 -19.53
CA HIS A 421 10.73 -18.88 -18.68
C HIS A 421 11.42 -20.05 -19.39
N MET A 422 10.67 -20.84 -20.15
CA MET A 422 11.24 -21.91 -20.96
C MET A 422 12.13 -21.34 -22.07
N THR A 423 11.67 -20.29 -22.75
CA THR A 423 12.43 -19.60 -23.81
C THR A 423 13.72 -19.01 -23.26
N THR A 424 13.64 -18.35 -22.10
CA THR A 424 14.83 -17.86 -21.38
C THR A 424 15.80 -19.01 -21.12
N ALA A 425 15.32 -20.12 -20.53
CA ALA A 425 16.17 -21.27 -20.22
C ALA A 425 16.82 -21.86 -21.48
N ALA A 426 16.03 -22.13 -22.52
CA ALA A 426 16.49 -22.71 -23.78
C ALA A 426 17.57 -21.85 -24.44
N THR A 427 17.39 -20.53 -24.42
CA THR A 427 18.34 -19.57 -24.99
C THR A 427 19.62 -19.49 -24.15
N MET A 428 19.50 -19.40 -22.82
CA MET A 428 20.65 -19.31 -21.91
C MET A 428 21.52 -20.57 -21.93
N PHE A 429 20.89 -21.74 -21.93
CA PHE A 429 21.58 -23.03 -21.77
C PHE A 429 21.75 -23.81 -23.07
N GLY A 430 21.22 -23.31 -24.19
CA GLY A 430 21.41 -23.87 -25.53
C GLY A 430 20.84 -25.28 -25.70
N PHE A 431 19.56 -25.48 -25.41
CA PHE A 431 18.88 -26.77 -25.60
C PHE A 431 17.56 -26.61 -26.36
N ASP A 432 17.12 -27.70 -26.98
CA ASP A 432 15.78 -27.83 -27.56
C ASP A 432 14.79 -28.28 -26.46
N PRO A 433 13.74 -27.49 -26.13
CA PRO A 433 12.80 -27.84 -25.08
C PRO A 433 12.04 -29.14 -25.32
N ASP A 434 11.73 -29.49 -26.56
CA ASP A 434 10.96 -30.68 -26.91
C ASP A 434 11.83 -31.92 -26.78
N GLN A 435 13.06 -31.86 -27.29
CA GLN A 435 14.03 -32.93 -27.13
C GLN A 435 14.34 -33.18 -25.64
N LEU A 436 14.63 -32.11 -24.87
CA LEU A 436 14.98 -32.27 -23.45
C LEU A 436 13.79 -32.73 -22.61
N ARG A 437 12.55 -32.44 -23.03
CA ARG A 437 11.34 -32.96 -22.37
C ARG A 437 11.24 -34.47 -22.46
N GLU A 438 11.69 -35.07 -23.56
CA GLU A 438 11.71 -36.52 -23.74
C GLU A 438 12.92 -37.17 -23.04
N GLU A 439 14.08 -36.54 -23.11
CA GLU A 439 15.34 -37.10 -22.58
C GLU A 439 15.48 -36.96 -21.06
N ASP A 440 15.16 -35.79 -20.50
CA ASP A 440 15.35 -35.47 -19.08
C ASP A 440 14.34 -34.39 -18.59
N PRO A 441 13.09 -34.80 -18.29
CA PRO A 441 12.04 -33.89 -17.80
C PRO A 441 12.42 -33.18 -16.50
N ASP A 442 13.21 -33.83 -15.63
CA ASP A 442 13.65 -33.26 -14.35
C ASP A 442 14.63 -32.11 -14.56
N ARG A 443 15.60 -32.28 -15.46
CA ARG A 443 16.51 -31.21 -15.85
C ARG A 443 15.76 -30.07 -16.53
N LEU A 444 14.80 -30.35 -17.41
CA LEU A 444 13.97 -29.32 -18.03
C LEU A 444 13.26 -28.47 -16.97
N ARG A 445 12.62 -29.10 -15.98
CA ARG A 445 11.96 -28.41 -14.86
C ARG A 445 12.93 -27.55 -14.07
N ARG A 446 14.12 -28.06 -13.76
CA ARG A 446 15.16 -27.32 -13.03
C ARG A 446 15.64 -26.08 -13.80
N LEU A 447 15.93 -26.21 -15.10
CA LEU A 447 16.40 -25.09 -15.93
C LEU A 447 15.31 -24.01 -16.08
N ARG A 448 14.05 -24.42 -16.28
CA ARG A 448 12.91 -23.51 -16.28
C ARG A 448 12.76 -22.77 -14.94
N GLN A 449 12.96 -23.45 -13.82
CA GLN A 449 12.89 -22.84 -12.49
C GLN A 449 14.02 -21.80 -12.30
N ILE A 450 15.24 -22.10 -12.75
CA ILE A 450 16.36 -21.14 -12.72
C ILE A 450 16.02 -19.88 -13.53
N ALA A 451 15.51 -20.05 -14.76
CA ALA A 451 15.08 -18.95 -15.60
C ALA A 451 13.92 -18.14 -15.00
N LYS A 452 12.97 -18.81 -14.32
CA LYS A 452 11.90 -18.14 -13.57
C LYS A 452 12.47 -17.25 -12.48
N ALA A 453 13.35 -17.78 -11.63
CA ALA A 453 14.01 -17.00 -10.58
C ALA A 453 14.83 -15.83 -11.13
N LEU A 454 15.43 -15.97 -12.32
CA LEU A 454 16.13 -14.88 -13.01
C LEU A 454 15.18 -13.79 -13.54
N ASN A 455 14.09 -14.16 -14.23
CA ASN A 455 13.11 -13.20 -14.76
C ASN A 455 12.53 -12.33 -13.63
N PHE A 456 12.11 -12.96 -12.52
CA PHE A 456 11.67 -12.22 -11.33
C PHE A 456 12.84 -11.49 -10.67
N GLY A 457 13.97 -12.16 -10.49
CA GLY A 457 15.14 -11.61 -9.82
C GLY A 457 15.70 -10.35 -10.47
N ILE A 458 15.64 -10.21 -11.80
CA ILE A 458 16.17 -9.06 -12.54
C ILE A 458 15.17 -7.92 -12.65
N ALA A 459 13.87 -8.22 -12.82
CA ALA A 459 12.83 -7.21 -12.62
C ALA A 459 12.97 -6.53 -11.25
N TYR A 460 13.37 -7.30 -10.23
CA TYR A 460 13.65 -6.79 -8.87
C TYR A 460 15.11 -6.41 -8.61
N GLY A 461 15.99 -6.65 -9.59
CA GLY A 461 17.47 -6.72 -9.59
C GLY A 461 18.15 -7.09 -8.28
N SER A 462 17.82 -8.30 -7.87
CA SER A 462 18.67 -9.19 -7.08
C SER A 462 20.07 -9.31 -7.69
N GLY A 463 21.10 -9.10 -6.86
CA GLY A 463 22.48 -9.44 -7.22
C GLY A 463 22.75 -10.95 -7.08
N ALA A 464 23.94 -11.40 -7.50
CA ALA A 464 24.32 -12.82 -7.52
C ALA A 464 24.11 -13.53 -6.18
N ALA A 465 24.47 -12.89 -5.05
CA ALA A 465 24.27 -13.47 -3.73
C ALA A 465 22.77 -13.66 -3.37
N ALA A 466 21.90 -12.75 -3.80
CA ALA A 466 20.45 -12.89 -3.58
C ALA A 466 19.84 -13.97 -4.49
N LEU A 467 20.30 -14.03 -5.74
CA LEU A 467 19.90 -15.07 -6.68
C LEU A 467 20.33 -16.47 -6.20
N SER A 468 21.59 -16.63 -5.77
CA SER A 468 22.12 -17.86 -5.19
C SER A 468 21.24 -18.34 -4.03
N ARG A 469 20.90 -17.45 -3.09
CA ARG A 469 19.98 -17.77 -1.98
C ARG A 469 18.59 -18.18 -2.46
N SER A 470 18.02 -17.47 -3.43
CA SER A 470 16.70 -17.78 -3.98
C SER A 470 16.66 -19.15 -4.63
N LEU A 471 17.63 -19.44 -5.50
CA LEU A 471 17.74 -20.72 -6.20
C LEU A 471 17.97 -21.88 -5.22
N THR A 472 18.85 -21.67 -4.24
CA THR A 472 19.12 -22.68 -3.20
C THR A 472 17.88 -22.96 -2.37
N ALA A 473 17.12 -21.93 -1.97
CA ALA A 473 15.87 -22.07 -1.26
C ALA A 473 14.78 -22.79 -2.07
N GLU A 474 14.86 -22.75 -3.40
CA GLU A 474 13.97 -23.46 -4.32
C GLU A 474 14.47 -24.88 -4.68
N GLY A 475 15.52 -25.38 -4.00
CA GLY A 475 16.05 -26.74 -4.19
C GLY A 475 17.08 -26.87 -5.32
N ALA A 476 17.55 -25.74 -5.86
CA ALA A 476 18.68 -25.68 -6.79
C ALA A 476 19.89 -25.09 -6.07
N GLU A 477 20.67 -25.95 -5.40
CA GLU A 477 21.93 -25.56 -4.76
C GLU A 477 22.81 -24.81 -5.77
N THR A 478 23.07 -23.52 -5.49
CA THR A 478 23.74 -22.61 -6.42
C THR A 478 24.69 -21.72 -5.64
N SER A 479 25.98 -21.78 -5.96
CA SER A 479 27.01 -20.90 -5.40
C SER A 479 26.86 -19.45 -5.88
N VAL A 480 27.51 -18.50 -5.19
CA VAL A 480 27.51 -17.08 -5.61
C VAL A 480 28.22 -16.89 -6.96
N ASP A 481 29.24 -17.70 -7.25
CA ASP A 481 29.98 -17.65 -8.51
C ASP A 481 29.10 -18.17 -9.66
N GLU A 482 28.43 -19.31 -9.49
CA GLU A 482 27.46 -19.80 -10.47
C GLU A 482 26.31 -18.80 -10.70
N ALA A 483 25.78 -18.21 -9.63
CA ALA A 483 24.76 -17.16 -9.77
C ALA A 483 25.27 -15.91 -10.51
N THR A 484 26.57 -15.60 -10.41
CA THR A 484 27.20 -14.51 -11.16
C THR A 484 27.27 -14.84 -12.65
N GLU A 485 27.63 -16.07 -12.99
CA GLU A 485 27.66 -16.56 -14.37
C GLU A 485 26.26 -16.58 -14.99
N LEU A 486 25.26 -17.08 -14.25
CA LEU A 486 23.85 -17.08 -14.67
C LEU A 486 23.34 -15.66 -14.96
N LEU A 487 23.65 -14.69 -14.10
CA LEU A 487 23.30 -13.29 -14.35
C LEU A 487 24.01 -12.71 -15.57
N ALA A 488 25.27 -13.09 -15.81
CA ALA A 488 26.00 -12.64 -17.00
C ALA A 488 25.39 -13.21 -18.28
N GLN A 489 25.06 -14.50 -18.31
CA GLN A 489 24.38 -15.14 -19.44
C GLN A 489 23.01 -14.54 -19.70
N TYR A 490 22.23 -14.26 -18.65
CA TYR A 490 20.94 -13.60 -18.80
C TYR A 490 21.07 -12.23 -19.46
N ARG A 491 22.05 -11.41 -19.02
CA ARG A 491 22.27 -10.07 -19.60
C ARG A 491 22.66 -10.12 -21.07
N LEU A 492 23.32 -11.19 -21.51
CA LEU A 492 23.61 -11.42 -22.92
C LEU A 492 22.36 -11.86 -23.69
N THR A 493 21.46 -12.60 -23.04
CA THR A 493 20.18 -13.05 -23.60
C THR A 493 19.21 -11.88 -23.80
N TYR A 494 19.13 -10.98 -22.82
CA TYR A 494 18.23 -9.82 -22.80
C TYR A 494 19.00 -8.50 -22.63
N PRO A 495 19.68 -8.03 -23.70
CA PRO A 495 20.57 -6.87 -23.63
C PRO A 495 19.83 -5.54 -23.38
N GLY A 496 18.58 -5.40 -23.82
CA GLY A 496 17.75 -4.21 -23.56
C GLY A 496 17.41 -4.09 -22.08
N THR A 497 16.98 -5.19 -21.45
CA THR A 497 16.73 -5.21 -19.99
C THR A 497 18.00 -4.91 -19.19
N ALA A 498 19.15 -5.41 -19.63
CA ALA A 498 20.44 -5.15 -19.01
C ALA A 498 20.85 -3.68 -19.15
N ALA A 499 20.72 -3.09 -20.34
CA ALA A 499 21.03 -1.69 -20.61
C ALA A 499 20.11 -0.76 -19.80
N TRP A 500 18.81 -1.05 -19.78
CA TRP A 500 17.84 -0.32 -18.99
C TRP A 500 18.18 -0.36 -17.49
N ALA A 501 18.43 -1.55 -16.94
CA ALA A 501 18.82 -1.68 -15.53
C ALA A 501 20.12 -0.93 -15.20
N GLN A 502 21.10 -0.90 -16.11
CA GLN A 502 22.34 -0.13 -15.94
C GLN A 502 22.08 1.38 -15.96
N ALA A 503 21.20 1.87 -16.83
CA ALA A 503 20.80 3.27 -16.86
C ALA A 503 20.15 3.68 -15.52
N ARG A 504 19.23 2.85 -14.99
CA ARG A 504 18.62 3.09 -13.66
C ARG A 504 19.65 3.13 -12.53
N VAL A 505 20.67 2.29 -12.58
CA VAL A 505 21.79 2.31 -11.62
C VAL A 505 22.63 3.59 -11.78
N ALA A 506 22.85 4.06 -13.00
CA ALA A 506 23.59 5.30 -13.27
C ALA A 506 22.86 6.52 -12.71
N GLU A 507 21.54 6.61 -12.89
CA GLU A 507 20.73 7.69 -12.31
C GLU A 507 20.86 7.76 -10.79
N ILE A 508 20.85 6.61 -10.10
CA ILE A 508 21.08 6.57 -8.65
C ILE A 508 22.49 7.05 -8.29
N LYS A 509 23.50 6.76 -9.11
CA LYS A 509 24.85 7.30 -8.90
C LYS A 509 24.89 8.82 -9.03
N ASP A 510 24.05 9.41 -9.88
CA ASP A 510 23.94 10.87 -9.99
C ASP A 510 23.18 11.46 -8.81
N LEU A 511 22.08 10.85 -8.38
CA LEU A 511 21.34 11.24 -7.16
C LEU A 511 22.21 11.18 -5.91
N ARG A 512 23.15 10.25 -5.83
CA ARG A 512 24.12 10.19 -4.72
C ARG A 512 25.03 11.41 -4.64
N ARG A 513 25.24 12.14 -5.74
CA ARG A 513 26.07 13.35 -5.76
C ARG A 513 25.29 14.58 -5.28
N THR A 514 23.96 14.54 -5.30
CA THR A 514 23.13 15.67 -4.86
C THR A 514 22.99 15.73 -3.33
N THR A 515 23.43 14.70 -2.59
CA THR A 515 23.37 14.68 -1.12
C THR A 515 24.22 15.78 -0.47
N ASP A 516 25.17 16.36 -1.21
CA ASP A 516 25.96 17.52 -0.75
C ASP A 516 25.09 18.78 -0.55
N ALA A 517 23.89 18.82 -1.13
CA ALA A 517 22.93 19.91 -0.96
C ALA A 517 22.13 19.83 0.36
N ILE A 518 22.33 18.78 1.16
CA ILE A 518 21.63 18.61 2.44
C ILE A 518 22.17 19.62 3.46
N ASP A 519 21.26 20.37 4.07
CA ASP A 519 21.54 21.28 5.17
C ASP A 519 21.56 20.49 6.48
N TRP A 520 22.74 20.04 6.90
CA TRP A 520 22.90 19.27 8.14
C TRP A 520 22.57 20.08 9.38
N ARG A 521 22.74 21.40 9.36
CA ARG A 521 22.37 22.26 10.49
C ARG A 521 20.86 22.28 10.69
N ALA A 522 20.09 22.52 9.62
CA ALA A 522 18.63 22.48 9.66
C ALA A 522 18.13 21.06 9.98
N THR A 523 18.73 20.05 9.37
CA THR A 523 18.40 18.63 9.59
C THR A 523 18.59 18.23 11.05
N MET A 524 19.73 18.57 11.66
CA MET A 524 20.00 18.25 13.06
C MET A 524 19.14 19.08 14.03
N LYS A 525 18.77 20.32 13.65
CA LYS A 525 17.77 21.11 14.40
C LYS A 525 16.43 20.36 14.43
N LEU A 526 15.94 19.89 13.28
CA LEU A 526 14.71 19.10 13.20
C LEU A 526 14.83 17.81 14.04
N ALA A 527 15.92 17.08 13.91
CA ALA A 527 16.16 15.82 14.63
C ALA A 527 16.14 15.97 16.16
N ARG A 528 16.64 17.10 16.68
CA ARG A 528 16.63 17.39 18.12
C ARG A 528 15.23 17.68 18.65
N SER A 529 14.53 18.58 17.97
CA SER A 529 13.29 19.16 18.50
C SER A 529 12.04 18.36 18.14
N TYR A 530 12.05 17.60 17.04
CA TYR A 530 10.89 16.82 16.58
C TYR A 530 10.34 15.85 17.63
N PRO A 531 11.16 15.03 18.34
CA PRO A 531 10.63 14.08 19.33
C PRO A 531 9.87 14.74 20.48
N VAL A 532 10.30 15.93 20.93
CA VAL A 532 9.67 16.67 22.03
C VAL A 532 8.30 17.19 21.59
N VAL A 533 8.26 17.92 20.48
CA VAL A 533 7.01 18.46 19.90
C VAL A 533 6.04 17.32 19.56
N SER A 534 6.53 16.25 18.94
CA SER A 534 5.70 15.10 18.56
C SER A 534 5.15 14.36 19.78
N LYS A 535 5.90 14.26 20.88
CA LYS A 535 5.41 13.69 22.14
C LYS A 535 4.27 14.53 22.72
N ILE A 536 4.45 15.85 22.83
CA ILE A 536 3.41 16.78 23.32
C ILE A 536 2.15 16.67 22.46
N ARG A 537 2.28 16.68 21.12
CA ARG A 537 1.16 16.52 20.19
C ARG A 537 0.37 15.23 20.41
N ARG A 538 1.07 14.10 20.59
CA ARG A 538 0.43 12.80 20.83
C ARG A 538 -0.27 12.74 22.18
N GLU A 539 0.35 13.25 23.24
CA GLU A 539 -0.22 13.27 24.58
C GLU A 539 -1.45 14.19 24.65
N PHE A 540 -1.36 15.37 24.04
CA PHE A 540 -2.48 16.29 23.95
C PHE A 540 -3.67 15.69 23.19
N ARG A 541 -3.41 15.04 22.03
CA ARG A 541 -4.46 14.42 21.22
C ARG A 541 -5.20 13.31 21.96
N LYS A 542 -4.48 12.50 22.76
CA LYS A 542 -5.09 11.45 23.60
C LYS A 542 -6.08 12.03 24.63
N GLY A 543 -5.82 13.23 25.15
CA GLY A 543 -6.69 13.88 26.13
C GLY A 543 -7.84 14.70 25.54
N ASN A 544 -7.64 15.28 24.35
CA ASN A 544 -8.55 16.33 23.81
C ASN A 544 -9.24 15.95 22.50
N TRP A 545 -8.91 14.79 21.90
CA TRP A 545 -9.44 14.33 20.61
C TRP A 545 -9.21 15.29 19.43
N ARG A 546 -8.38 16.32 19.60
CA ARG A 546 -7.90 17.25 18.57
C ARG A 546 -6.38 17.43 18.64
N TRP A 547 -5.80 17.97 17.59
CA TRP A 547 -4.41 18.40 17.61
C TRP A 547 -4.26 19.72 18.40
N PRO A 548 -3.16 19.92 19.15
CA PRO A 548 -2.90 21.18 19.82
C PRO A 548 -2.49 22.27 18.84
N THR A 549 -2.74 23.53 19.20
CA THR A 549 -2.19 24.70 18.52
C THR A 549 -0.71 24.88 18.83
N VAL A 550 -0.02 25.76 18.10
CA VAL A 550 1.39 26.12 18.37
C VAL A 550 1.55 26.66 19.79
N ASP A 551 0.61 27.48 20.24
CA ASP A 551 0.63 28.08 21.58
C ASP A 551 0.50 27.01 22.68
N GLU A 552 -0.42 26.06 22.50
CA GLU A 552 -0.62 24.96 23.46
C GLU A 552 0.60 24.04 23.54
N ILE A 553 1.28 23.80 22.41
CA ILE A 553 2.55 23.06 22.43
C ILE A 553 3.62 23.88 23.16
N ALA A 554 3.70 25.19 22.94
CA ALA A 554 4.68 26.06 23.58
C ALA A 554 4.51 26.11 25.11
N GLU A 555 3.26 26.16 25.59
CA GLU A 555 2.94 26.15 27.02
C GLU A 555 3.32 24.84 27.73
N LEU A 556 3.23 23.72 27.00
CA LEU A 556 3.59 22.38 27.47
C LEU A 556 5.07 22.02 27.21
N HIS A 557 5.82 22.88 26.52
CA HIS A 557 7.20 22.61 26.16
C HIS A 557 8.11 22.64 27.42
N PRO A 558 9.02 21.65 27.60
CA PRO A 558 9.94 21.64 28.73
C PRO A 558 10.77 22.92 28.86
N ASP A 559 11.25 23.43 27.73
CA ASP A 559 12.15 24.60 27.68
C ASP A 559 11.42 25.95 27.66
N ARG A 560 10.12 25.98 28.00
CA ARG A 560 9.29 27.21 27.96
C ARG A 560 9.78 28.36 28.82
N LEU A 561 10.63 28.08 29.82
CA LEU A 561 11.22 29.09 30.71
C LEU A 561 12.62 29.55 30.24
N ASP A 562 13.25 28.81 29.34
CA ASP A 562 14.64 29.00 28.91
C ASP A 562 14.76 29.70 27.55
N HIS A 563 13.65 29.87 26.83
CA HIS A 563 13.59 30.51 25.53
C HIS A 563 12.67 31.72 25.51
N ASP A 564 12.98 32.68 24.64
CA ASP A 564 12.02 33.71 24.25
C ASP A 564 10.75 33.06 23.67
N SER A 565 9.58 33.53 24.13
CA SER A 565 8.28 32.92 23.82
C SER A 565 8.02 32.90 22.31
N ASP A 566 8.37 33.97 21.59
CA ASP A 566 8.14 34.08 20.15
C ASP A 566 9.09 33.16 19.38
N SER A 567 10.37 33.12 19.75
CA SER A 567 11.34 32.20 19.13
C SER A 567 10.99 30.72 19.32
N LEU A 568 10.40 30.34 20.46
CA LEU A 568 9.94 28.97 20.72
C LEU A 568 8.73 28.63 19.85
N ARG A 569 7.75 29.54 19.77
CA ARG A 569 6.56 29.40 18.92
C ARG A 569 6.93 29.26 17.45
N GLU A 570 7.84 30.07 16.93
CA GLU A 570 8.34 29.96 15.56
C GLU A 570 9.00 28.61 15.29
N SER A 571 9.79 28.11 16.23
CA SER A 571 10.45 26.81 16.10
C SER A 571 9.43 25.66 16.11
N ILE A 572 8.43 25.71 16.99
CA ILE A 572 7.33 24.74 17.03
C ILE A 572 6.51 24.77 15.74
N ALA A 573 6.17 25.97 15.25
CA ALA A 573 5.46 26.16 14.00
C ALA A 573 6.24 25.57 12.82
N TRP A 574 7.55 25.81 12.76
CA TRP A 574 8.43 25.23 11.75
C TRP A 574 8.50 23.70 11.83
N ILE A 575 8.70 23.13 13.03
CA ILE A 575 8.73 21.66 13.24
C ILE A 575 7.40 21.01 12.84
N SER A 576 6.29 21.68 13.11
CA SER A 576 4.95 21.16 12.85
C SER A 576 4.62 21.03 11.36
N ARG A 577 5.43 21.62 10.47
CA ARG A 577 5.35 21.43 9.01
C ARG A 577 5.80 20.05 8.54
N TYR A 578 6.54 19.31 9.37
CA TYR A 578 7.03 17.99 9.03
C TYR A 578 6.23 16.91 9.76
N SER A 579 5.95 15.82 9.04
CA SER A 579 5.25 14.65 9.60
C SER A 579 6.21 13.55 10.07
N ALA A 580 7.51 13.69 9.78
CA ALA A 580 8.58 12.81 10.24
C ALA A 580 9.94 13.55 10.21
N PRO A 581 10.94 13.15 11.02
CA PRO A 581 12.29 13.68 10.89
C PRO A 581 12.94 13.17 9.60
N VAL A 582 13.30 14.10 8.72
CA VAL A 582 13.88 13.85 7.39
C VAL A 582 15.09 14.76 7.14
N ALA A 583 15.94 14.38 6.20
CA ALA A 583 17.00 15.24 5.71
C ALA A 583 16.40 16.45 4.96
N LEU A 584 16.95 17.64 5.19
CA LEU A 584 16.44 18.89 4.64
C LEU A 584 17.46 19.50 3.67
N MET A 585 16.99 20.12 2.60
CA MET A 585 17.78 20.98 1.73
C MET A 585 17.88 22.39 2.31
N HIS A 586 18.75 23.22 1.72
CA HIS A 586 18.77 24.64 2.01
C HIS A 586 17.41 25.27 1.64
N GLY A 587 16.78 25.95 2.60
CA GLY A 587 15.39 26.44 2.48
C GLY A 587 14.36 25.65 3.29
N GLY A 588 14.73 24.49 3.85
CA GLY A 588 13.86 23.71 4.73
C GLY A 588 12.99 22.67 4.01
N GLU A 589 13.07 22.57 2.68
CA GLU A 589 12.36 21.52 1.95
C GLU A 589 12.98 20.13 2.23
N PRO A 590 12.17 19.07 2.39
CA PRO A 590 12.69 17.71 2.49
C PRO A 590 13.55 17.32 1.28
N PHE A 591 14.74 16.77 1.54
CA PHE A 591 15.55 16.13 0.49
C PHE A 591 14.83 14.86 0.01
N THR A 592 14.34 14.90 -1.21
CA THR A 592 13.62 13.80 -1.84
C THR A 592 13.99 13.67 -3.31
N PHE A 593 13.72 12.50 -3.86
CA PHE A 593 13.84 12.21 -5.30
C PHE A 593 12.74 11.22 -5.67
N ALA A 594 12.40 11.11 -6.96
CA ALA A 594 11.25 10.33 -7.37
C ALA A 594 11.43 9.60 -8.69
N SER A 595 10.92 8.37 -8.74
CA SER A 595 10.86 7.55 -9.94
C SER A 595 9.45 7.63 -10.53
N ARG A 596 9.32 7.63 -11.85
CA ARG A 596 8.04 7.85 -12.54
C ARG A 596 7.66 6.72 -13.49
N THR A 597 6.38 6.42 -13.59
CA THR A 597 5.80 5.55 -14.64
C THR A 597 5.60 6.34 -15.95
N LEU A 598 5.23 5.65 -17.03
CA LEU A 598 4.89 6.30 -18.31
C LEU A 598 3.68 7.23 -18.19
N ALA A 599 2.72 6.94 -17.31
CA ALA A 599 1.56 7.79 -17.03
C ALA A 599 1.89 8.99 -16.11
N GLY A 600 3.14 9.14 -15.69
CA GLY A 600 3.59 10.21 -14.79
C GLY A 600 3.49 9.87 -13.31
N ARG A 601 2.91 8.71 -12.92
CA ARG A 601 2.77 8.31 -11.50
C ARG A 601 4.12 8.36 -10.81
N ARG A 602 4.17 9.04 -9.67
CA ARG A 602 5.38 9.32 -8.93
C ARG A 602 5.52 8.41 -7.71
N GLN A 603 6.58 7.61 -7.65
CA GLN A 603 7.05 7.00 -6.40
C GLN A 603 8.14 7.86 -5.79
N GLN A 604 7.84 8.50 -4.65
CA GLN A 604 8.75 9.39 -3.95
C GLN A 604 9.60 8.65 -2.91
N PHE A 605 10.89 9.02 -2.85
CA PHE A 605 11.89 8.48 -1.94
C PHE A 605 12.34 9.56 -0.97
N ASN A 606 12.31 9.23 0.33
CA ASN A 606 12.63 10.15 1.42
C ASN A 606 13.83 9.63 2.23
N LEU A 607 14.65 10.55 2.72
CA LEU A 607 15.77 10.27 3.62
C LEU A 607 15.34 10.48 5.09
N HIS A 608 14.70 9.47 5.67
CA HIS A 608 14.35 9.46 7.10
C HIS A 608 15.58 9.37 8.00
N LEU A 609 15.62 10.22 9.04
CA LEU A 609 16.81 10.37 9.88
C LEU A 609 17.14 9.13 10.72
N ASP A 610 16.16 8.37 11.19
CA ASP A 610 16.40 7.16 12.00
C ASP A 610 17.27 6.12 11.26
N ARG A 611 17.03 5.94 9.95
CA ARG A 611 17.81 5.01 9.11
C ARG A 611 19.12 5.62 8.66
N LEU A 612 19.14 6.93 8.42
CA LEU A 612 20.34 7.66 8.08
C LEU A 612 21.36 7.65 9.22
N PHE A 613 20.94 7.97 10.44
CA PHE A 613 21.81 7.97 11.62
C PHE A 613 22.34 6.57 11.91
N LEU A 614 21.53 5.52 11.73
CA LEU A 614 22.04 4.16 11.87
C LEU A 614 23.16 3.85 10.88
N ALA A 615 23.03 4.30 9.62
CA ALA A 615 24.10 4.14 8.63
C ALA A 615 25.37 4.94 9.01
N ALA A 616 25.19 6.19 9.48
CA ALA A 616 26.29 7.03 9.95
C ALA A 616 27.03 6.41 11.16
N VAL A 617 26.27 5.86 12.11
CA VAL A 617 26.80 5.13 13.27
C VAL A 617 27.60 3.91 12.83
N ARG A 618 27.10 3.13 11.87
CA ARG A 618 27.81 1.95 11.35
C ARG A 618 29.15 2.34 10.70
N ASP A 619 29.19 3.40 9.89
CA ASP A 619 30.45 3.92 9.30
C ASP A 619 31.42 4.39 10.40
N ALA A 620 30.94 5.16 11.37
CA ALA A 620 31.76 5.69 12.44
C ALA A 620 32.33 4.60 13.36
N VAL A 621 31.49 3.66 13.82
CA VAL A 621 31.86 2.61 14.77
C VAL A 621 32.86 1.62 14.16
N ARG A 622 32.78 1.33 12.86
CA ARG A 622 33.68 0.40 12.17
C ARG A 622 35.07 0.94 11.89
N SER A 623 35.30 2.22 12.15
CA SER A 623 36.59 2.85 11.89
C SER A 623 37.64 2.49 12.94
N ASP A 624 38.86 2.24 12.49
CA ASP A 624 40.04 2.07 13.34
C ASP A 624 40.79 3.39 13.62
N ASP A 625 40.32 4.50 13.05
CA ASP A 625 40.84 5.84 13.35
C ASP A 625 40.83 6.13 14.86
N PRO A 626 41.98 6.45 15.49
CA PRO A 626 42.09 6.58 16.94
C PRO A 626 41.13 7.60 17.56
N ALA A 627 40.82 8.70 16.86
CA ALA A 627 39.91 9.71 17.38
C ALA A 627 38.45 9.23 17.35
N ARG A 628 38.05 8.49 16.31
CA ARG A 628 36.73 7.83 16.28
C ARG A 628 36.62 6.71 17.32
N VAL A 629 37.71 5.98 17.58
CA VAL A 629 37.77 4.97 18.64
C VAL A 629 37.55 5.61 20.02
N ASP A 630 38.14 6.78 20.29
CA ASP A 630 37.93 7.50 21.54
C ASP A 630 36.47 7.93 21.75
N VAL A 631 35.83 8.47 20.71
CA VAL A 631 34.38 8.76 20.72
C VAL A 631 33.57 7.50 21.02
N ARG A 632 33.88 6.39 20.33
CA ARG A 632 33.20 5.10 20.51
C ARG A 632 33.31 4.60 21.95
N LEU A 633 34.51 4.56 22.51
CA LEU A 633 34.77 4.08 23.87
C LEU A 633 34.17 4.99 24.94
N THR A 634 34.11 6.30 24.68
CA THR A 634 33.45 7.24 25.58
C THR A 634 31.94 7.04 25.56
N PHE A 635 31.33 6.93 24.37
CA PHE A 635 29.90 6.67 24.23
C PHE A 635 29.48 5.33 24.84
N GLU A 636 30.26 4.27 24.63
CA GLU A 636 30.05 2.95 25.24
C GLU A 636 29.99 3.03 26.77
N ARG A 637 30.91 3.77 27.41
CA ARG A 637 30.91 3.97 28.86
C ARG A 637 29.72 4.79 29.36
N GLU A 638 29.31 5.81 28.60
CA GLU A 638 28.22 6.71 28.99
C GLU A 638 26.84 6.05 28.87
N HIS A 639 26.65 5.20 27.85
CA HIS A 639 25.35 4.61 27.53
C HIS A 639 25.23 3.12 27.89
N GLY A 640 26.32 2.48 28.33
CA GLY A 640 26.30 1.08 28.77
C GLY A 640 26.01 0.09 27.64
N ILE A 641 26.46 0.39 26.42
CA ILE A 641 26.34 -0.47 25.23
C ILE A 641 27.70 -1.01 24.83
N ASP A 642 27.76 -2.19 24.22
CA ASP A 642 29.03 -2.80 23.76
C ASP A 642 29.24 -2.48 22.28
N LEU A 643 30.30 -1.70 21.98
CA LEU A 643 30.69 -1.34 20.62
C LEU A 643 32.08 -1.87 20.27
N SER A 644 32.53 -2.93 20.96
CA SER A 644 33.84 -3.54 20.71
C SER A 644 33.98 -4.07 19.28
N CYS A 645 35.13 -3.80 18.66
CA CYS A 645 35.40 -4.20 17.29
C CYS A 645 36.10 -5.56 17.22
N ASP A 646 35.30 -6.62 17.22
CA ASP A 646 35.67 -7.93 16.67
C ASP A 646 34.71 -8.26 15.50
N ALA A 647 35.11 -9.15 14.59
CA ALA A 647 34.39 -9.46 13.35
C ALA A 647 32.92 -9.87 13.61
N ALA A 648 32.63 -10.59 14.70
CA ALA A 648 31.26 -10.95 15.09
C ALA A 648 30.44 -9.76 15.63
N ARG A 649 31.10 -8.79 16.29
CA ARG A 649 30.49 -7.65 17.01
C ARG A 649 30.41 -6.37 16.19
N THR A 650 30.84 -6.40 14.94
CA THR A 650 30.73 -5.27 13.99
C THR A 650 29.75 -5.55 12.85
N SER A 651 29.03 -6.67 12.90
CA SER A 651 27.99 -7.01 11.93
C SER A 651 26.84 -5.99 11.96
N ASP A 652 26.19 -5.78 10.81
CA ASP A 652 25.06 -4.85 10.69
C ASP A 652 23.94 -5.20 11.69
N ALA A 653 23.67 -6.50 11.88
CA ALA A 653 22.66 -7.01 12.79
C ALA A 653 23.01 -6.72 14.26
N TYR A 654 24.28 -6.90 14.65
CA TYR A 654 24.72 -6.59 16.01
C TYR A 654 24.58 -5.09 16.30
N LEU A 655 25.08 -4.23 15.41
CA LEU A 655 24.98 -2.78 15.59
C LEU A 655 23.52 -2.30 15.56
N GLU A 656 22.65 -2.90 14.73
CA GLU A 656 21.22 -2.57 14.75
C GLU A 656 20.58 -2.84 16.11
N ARG A 657 21.01 -3.92 16.78
CA ARG A 657 20.54 -4.29 18.11
C ARG A 657 21.07 -3.34 19.20
N GLN A 658 22.35 -3.00 19.18
CA GLN A 658 22.91 -2.02 20.13
C GLN A 658 22.22 -0.65 20.01
N PHE A 659 21.76 -0.32 18.80
CA PHE A 659 21.01 0.89 18.50
C PHE A 659 19.52 0.63 18.24
N GLU A 660 18.95 -0.38 18.92
CA GLU A 660 17.50 -0.65 18.86
C GLU A 660 16.71 0.52 19.46
N ASP A 661 17.22 1.09 20.57
CA ASP A 661 16.80 2.41 21.01
C ASP A 661 17.27 3.46 19.99
N ARG A 662 16.31 3.97 19.22
CA ARG A 662 16.56 4.96 18.17
C ARG A 662 17.11 6.28 18.70
N SER A 663 16.89 6.59 19.98
CA SER A 663 17.42 7.81 20.61
C SER A 663 18.95 7.82 20.63
N LEU A 664 19.57 6.64 20.81
CA LEU A 664 21.02 6.46 20.83
C LEU A 664 21.66 6.76 19.47
N ARG A 665 20.93 6.59 18.36
CA ARG A 665 21.46 6.83 17.01
C ARG A 665 21.80 8.30 16.80
N ARG A 666 20.88 9.20 17.18
CA ARG A 666 21.13 10.65 17.15
C ARG A 666 22.19 11.03 18.17
N ALA A 667 22.10 10.50 19.40
CA ALA A 667 23.04 10.82 20.46
C ALA A 667 24.49 10.49 20.06
N TYR A 668 24.71 9.36 19.39
CA TYR A 668 26.03 9.00 18.89
C TYR A 668 26.55 9.96 17.82
N VAL A 669 25.70 10.38 16.88
CA VAL A 669 26.06 11.41 15.87
C VAL A 669 26.43 12.73 16.55
N GLU A 670 25.73 13.12 17.61
CA GLU A 670 26.02 14.32 18.39
C GLU A 670 27.32 14.19 19.19
N ALA A 671 27.59 13.04 19.81
CA ALA A 671 28.85 12.72 20.47
C ALA A 671 30.03 12.73 19.47
N PHE A 672 29.81 12.20 18.27
CA PHE A 672 30.78 12.27 17.18
C PHE A 672 31.07 13.71 16.77
N ALA A 673 30.06 14.56 16.63
CA ALA A 673 30.25 15.98 16.35
C ALA A 673 31.01 16.71 17.47
N ALA A 674 30.76 16.35 18.74
CA ALA A 674 31.46 16.92 19.88
C ALA A 674 32.94 16.51 19.94
N GLY A 675 33.26 15.24 19.63
CA GLY A 675 34.63 14.73 19.64
C GLY A 675 35.45 15.04 18.39
N MET A 676 34.83 15.03 17.21
CA MET A 676 35.51 15.17 15.90
C MET A 676 35.30 16.53 15.23
N GLY A 677 34.40 17.35 15.76
CA GLY A 677 33.98 18.62 15.15
C GLY A 677 32.81 18.48 14.17
N THR A 678 32.09 19.58 13.97
CA THR A 678 30.88 19.62 13.12
C THR A 678 31.16 19.29 11.66
N THR A 679 32.27 19.77 11.11
CA THR A 679 32.65 19.46 9.72
C THR A 679 32.87 17.96 9.49
N ALA A 680 33.45 17.25 10.46
CA ALA A 680 33.64 15.80 10.37
C ALA A 680 32.29 15.05 10.47
N ALA A 681 31.39 15.52 11.33
CA ALA A 681 30.04 14.96 11.45
C ALA A 681 29.20 15.20 10.19
N ASP A 682 29.27 16.38 9.58
CA ASP A 682 28.59 16.70 8.34
C ASP A 682 29.08 15.79 7.21
N GLN A 683 30.40 15.56 7.09
CA GLN A 683 30.96 14.62 6.13
C GLN A 683 30.51 13.17 6.37
N LEU A 684 30.44 12.74 7.64
CA LEU A 684 29.93 11.43 8.01
C LEU A 684 28.45 11.28 7.58
N LEU A 685 27.63 12.28 7.86
CA LEU A 685 26.21 12.30 7.49
C LEU A 685 26.00 12.34 5.97
N THR A 686 26.79 13.13 5.23
CA THR A 686 26.75 13.13 3.76
C THR A 686 27.10 11.76 3.19
N ARG A 687 28.16 11.10 3.69
CA ARG A 687 28.50 9.73 3.25
C ARG A 687 27.36 8.76 3.54
N ALA A 688 26.80 8.80 4.75
CA ALA A 688 25.66 7.98 5.13
C ALA A 688 24.44 8.25 4.24
N ALA A 689 24.16 9.51 3.89
CA ALA A 689 23.08 9.86 2.97
C ALA A 689 23.32 9.28 1.58
N SER A 690 24.54 9.40 1.05
CA SER A 690 24.94 8.83 -0.23
C SER A 690 24.78 7.30 -0.25
N GLU A 691 25.18 6.61 0.82
CA GLU A 691 24.98 5.15 0.95
C GLU A 691 23.50 4.77 1.06
N ARG A 692 22.70 5.58 1.77
CA ARG A 692 21.25 5.36 1.87
C ARG A 692 20.55 5.54 0.52
N VAL A 693 20.94 6.54 -0.29
CA VAL A 693 20.46 6.70 -1.67
C VAL A 693 20.89 5.51 -2.53
N ALA A 694 22.15 5.07 -2.42
CA ALA A 694 22.65 3.89 -3.12
C ALA A 694 21.83 2.63 -2.80
N ALA A 695 21.51 2.42 -1.52
CA ALA A 695 20.72 1.28 -1.05
C ALA A 695 19.27 1.27 -1.56
N MET A 696 18.77 2.38 -2.12
CA MET A 696 17.44 2.47 -2.71
C MET A 696 17.40 2.07 -4.18
N VAL A 697 18.53 1.69 -4.81
CA VAL A 697 18.62 1.38 -6.25
C VAL A 697 17.64 0.31 -6.72
N ASN A 698 17.37 -0.71 -5.90
CA ASN A 698 16.42 -1.75 -6.27
C ASN A 698 14.99 -1.22 -6.28
N ALA A 699 14.59 -0.50 -5.23
CA ALA A 699 13.27 0.13 -5.19
C ALA A 699 13.11 1.19 -6.31
N TRP A 700 14.17 1.92 -6.65
CA TRP A 700 14.21 2.90 -7.75
C TRP A 700 13.97 2.28 -9.13
N ARG A 701 14.55 1.09 -9.37
CA ARG A 701 14.36 0.32 -10.59
C ARG A 701 12.98 -0.32 -10.65
N ASN A 702 12.48 -0.84 -9.54
CA ASN A 702 11.22 -1.61 -9.52
C ASN A 702 9.99 -0.69 -9.58
N ALA A 703 10.09 0.51 -9.00
CA ALA A 703 9.03 1.52 -8.97
C ALA A 703 8.28 1.71 -10.30
N PRO A 704 8.95 2.02 -11.43
CA PRO A 704 8.27 2.25 -12.71
C PRO A 704 7.60 0.99 -13.28
N ILE A 705 8.10 -0.20 -12.96
CA ILE A 705 7.53 -1.48 -13.43
C ILE A 705 6.24 -1.76 -12.66
N GLN A 706 6.31 -1.77 -11.32
CA GLN A 706 5.16 -2.08 -10.47
C GLN A 706 4.06 -1.02 -10.58
N GLY A 707 4.46 0.26 -10.67
CA GLY A 707 3.51 1.34 -10.90
C GLY A 707 2.93 1.31 -12.30
N GLY A 708 3.72 0.96 -13.33
CA GLY A 708 3.23 0.82 -14.69
C GLY A 708 2.16 -0.27 -14.82
N VAL A 709 2.34 -1.40 -14.15
CA VAL A 709 1.32 -2.45 -14.08
C VAL A 709 0.07 -1.98 -13.31
N ALA A 710 0.24 -1.24 -12.22
CA ALA A 710 -0.90 -0.64 -11.53
C ALA A 710 -1.68 0.33 -12.43
N ASP A 711 -0.98 1.12 -13.26
CA ASP A 711 -1.59 2.05 -14.22
C ASP A 711 -2.35 1.30 -15.33
N ILE A 712 -1.82 0.16 -15.81
CA ILE A 712 -2.52 -0.76 -16.72
C ILE A 712 -3.81 -1.27 -16.08
N MET A 713 -3.74 -1.77 -14.85
CA MET A 713 -4.91 -2.34 -14.17
C MET A 713 -6.00 -1.28 -13.94
N LEU A 714 -5.64 -0.06 -13.55
CA LEU A 714 -6.62 1.04 -13.41
C LEU A 714 -7.26 1.41 -14.77
N CYS A 715 -6.48 1.40 -15.85
CA CYS A 715 -7.06 1.57 -17.19
C CYS A 715 -8.02 0.44 -17.54
N ALA A 716 -7.67 -0.82 -17.21
CA ALA A 716 -8.55 -1.97 -17.42
C ALA A 716 -9.85 -1.82 -16.61
N TYR A 717 -9.79 -1.37 -15.36
CA TYR A 717 -10.99 -1.13 -14.53
C TYR A 717 -11.90 -0.06 -15.12
N ALA A 718 -11.33 1.02 -15.63
CA ALA A 718 -12.11 2.05 -16.33
C ALA A 718 -12.84 1.46 -17.55
N GLU A 719 -12.14 0.67 -18.37
CA GLU A 719 -12.70 0.06 -19.57
C GLU A 719 -13.75 -1.02 -19.25
N LEU A 720 -13.50 -1.86 -18.24
CA LEU A 720 -14.45 -2.83 -17.71
C LEU A 720 -15.72 -2.16 -17.20
N GLY A 721 -15.59 -1.04 -16.50
CA GLY A 721 -16.71 -0.26 -15.99
C GLY A 721 -17.65 0.23 -17.09
N ASP A 722 -17.14 0.47 -18.30
CA ASP A 722 -17.95 0.83 -19.47
C ASP A 722 -18.53 -0.42 -20.16
N ARG A 723 -17.71 -1.45 -20.41
CA ARG A 723 -18.11 -2.68 -21.11
C ARG A 723 -19.17 -3.50 -20.36
N LEU A 724 -19.01 -3.66 -19.04
CA LEU A 724 -19.91 -4.48 -18.23
C LEU A 724 -21.32 -3.89 -18.10
N ARG A 725 -21.55 -2.63 -18.48
CA ARG A 725 -22.90 -2.01 -18.44
C ARG A 725 -23.90 -2.70 -19.36
N ALA A 726 -23.43 -3.39 -20.41
CA ALA A 726 -24.28 -4.19 -21.27
C ALA A 726 -24.87 -5.42 -20.55
N TYR A 727 -24.31 -5.80 -19.40
CA TYR A 727 -24.65 -7.00 -18.63
C TYR A 727 -25.12 -6.60 -17.24
N ARG A 728 -26.44 -6.52 -17.06
CA ARG A 728 -27.06 -6.04 -15.80
C ARG A 728 -26.55 -6.76 -14.55
N THR A 729 -26.26 -8.06 -14.65
CA THR A 729 -25.85 -8.90 -13.51
C THR A 729 -24.34 -9.03 -13.36
N ALA A 730 -23.54 -8.57 -14.33
CA ALA A 730 -22.09 -8.62 -14.27
C ALA A 730 -21.55 -7.49 -13.38
N LYS A 731 -21.04 -7.84 -12.21
CA LYS A 731 -20.55 -6.91 -11.20
C LYS A 731 -19.14 -7.28 -10.76
N PRO A 732 -18.21 -6.31 -10.67
CA PRO A 732 -16.92 -6.59 -10.06
C PRO A 732 -17.09 -6.91 -8.58
N VAL A 733 -16.34 -7.89 -8.08
CA VAL A 733 -16.42 -8.33 -6.67
C VAL A 733 -15.07 -8.40 -5.99
N GLN A 734 -13.98 -8.58 -6.75
CA GLN A 734 -12.64 -8.61 -6.18
C GLN A 734 -11.56 -8.19 -7.18
N THR A 735 -10.50 -7.58 -6.65
CA THR A 735 -9.19 -7.51 -7.31
C THR A 735 -8.07 -7.83 -6.32
N VAL A 736 -7.11 -8.64 -6.75
CA VAL A 736 -5.89 -8.96 -5.99
C VAL A 736 -4.72 -8.98 -6.97
N HIS A 737 -3.65 -8.26 -6.64
CA HIS A 737 -2.47 -8.14 -7.51
C HIS A 737 -2.82 -7.67 -8.93
N ASP A 738 -2.69 -8.55 -9.92
CA ASP A 738 -2.90 -8.28 -11.34
C ASP A 738 -4.16 -9.02 -11.86
N SER A 739 -5.04 -9.46 -10.94
CA SER A 739 -6.27 -10.16 -11.24
C SER A 739 -7.54 -9.40 -10.88
N VAL A 740 -8.64 -9.75 -11.54
CA VAL A 740 -9.98 -9.22 -11.31
C VAL A 740 -11.03 -10.32 -11.39
N VAL A 741 -12.05 -10.21 -10.55
CA VAL A 741 -13.18 -11.14 -10.49
C VAL A 741 -14.48 -10.40 -10.74
N ILE A 742 -15.25 -10.90 -11.71
CA ILE A 742 -16.60 -10.45 -12.03
C ILE A 742 -17.58 -11.56 -11.65
N GLU A 743 -18.61 -11.23 -10.86
CA GLU A 743 -19.75 -12.11 -10.61
C GLU A 743 -20.85 -11.79 -11.61
N CYS A 744 -21.37 -12.78 -12.34
CA CYS A 744 -22.42 -12.61 -13.35
C CYS A 744 -23.36 -13.81 -13.41
N ASP A 745 -24.43 -13.71 -14.19
CA ASP A 745 -25.28 -14.86 -14.50
C ASP A 745 -24.51 -15.87 -15.36
N ARG A 746 -24.70 -17.15 -15.09
CA ARG A 746 -24.06 -18.27 -15.81
C ARG A 746 -24.30 -18.20 -17.33
N ALA A 747 -25.47 -17.72 -17.75
CA ALA A 747 -25.82 -17.56 -19.16
C ALA A 747 -24.98 -16.48 -19.89
N ASP A 748 -24.39 -15.53 -19.14
CA ASP A 748 -23.60 -14.43 -19.67
C ASP A 748 -22.10 -14.64 -19.53
N ALA A 749 -21.67 -15.66 -18.79
CA ALA A 749 -20.29 -15.86 -18.36
C ALA A 749 -19.26 -15.87 -19.49
N GLU A 750 -19.52 -16.57 -20.60
CA GLU A 750 -18.59 -16.59 -21.75
C GLU A 750 -18.45 -15.21 -22.42
N ARG A 751 -19.55 -14.46 -22.52
CA ARG A 751 -19.54 -13.12 -23.11
C ARG A 751 -18.84 -12.12 -22.19
N VAL A 752 -19.13 -12.19 -20.90
CA VAL A 752 -18.45 -11.39 -19.87
C VAL A 752 -16.95 -11.71 -19.84
N ALA A 753 -16.56 -12.98 -19.95
CA ALA A 753 -15.17 -13.38 -20.03
C ALA A 753 -14.45 -12.78 -21.26
N GLY A 754 -15.11 -12.75 -22.42
CA GLY A 754 -14.61 -12.07 -23.61
C GLY A 754 -14.37 -10.57 -23.37
N GLU A 755 -15.34 -9.86 -22.80
CA GLU A 755 -15.19 -8.43 -22.46
C GLU A 755 -14.07 -8.18 -21.46
N VAL A 756 -13.92 -9.07 -20.47
CA VAL A 756 -12.87 -8.97 -19.46
C VAL A 756 -11.50 -9.13 -20.10
N LYS A 757 -11.33 -10.17 -20.91
CA LYS A 757 -10.09 -10.41 -21.65
C LYS A 757 -9.72 -9.21 -22.53
N GLU A 758 -10.65 -8.74 -23.34
CA GLU A 758 -10.42 -7.59 -24.22
C GLU A 758 -10.03 -6.34 -23.45
N ALA A 759 -10.69 -6.04 -22.33
CA ALA A 759 -10.37 -4.86 -21.52
C ALA A 759 -8.97 -4.92 -20.92
N LEU A 760 -8.57 -6.07 -20.36
CA LEU A 760 -7.23 -6.24 -19.79
C LEU A 760 -6.15 -6.15 -20.89
N GLU A 761 -6.37 -6.80 -22.02
CA GLU A 761 -5.42 -6.81 -23.13
C GLU A 761 -5.31 -5.45 -23.83
N ALA A 762 -6.42 -4.74 -24.03
CA ALA A 762 -6.45 -3.39 -24.57
C ALA A 762 -5.75 -2.39 -23.65
N ALA A 763 -6.00 -2.48 -22.34
CA ALA A 763 -5.31 -1.65 -21.35
C ALA A 763 -3.80 -1.93 -21.35
N SER A 764 -3.39 -3.20 -21.46
CA SER A 764 -1.97 -3.57 -21.57
C SER A 764 -1.34 -2.97 -22.82
N LEU A 765 -1.99 -3.09 -24.00
CA LEU A 765 -1.52 -2.53 -25.27
C LEU A 765 -1.38 -1.00 -25.26
N ARG A 766 -2.18 -0.29 -24.46
CA ARG A 766 -2.06 1.17 -24.31
C ARG A 766 -0.69 1.59 -23.77
N PHE A 767 -0.10 0.77 -22.90
CA PHE A 767 1.21 1.03 -22.30
C PHE A 767 2.32 0.21 -22.93
N CYS A 768 1.99 -0.97 -23.45
CA CYS A 768 2.90 -1.93 -24.03
C CYS A 768 2.53 -2.26 -25.50
N PRO A 769 2.47 -1.27 -26.42
CA PRO A 769 2.00 -1.49 -27.79
C PRO A 769 2.87 -2.46 -28.59
N ASP A 770 4.10 -2.66 -28.15
CA ASP A 770 5.12 -3.47 -28.80
C ASP A 770 5.24 -4.89 -28.23
N VAL A 771 4.44 -5.21 -27.21
CA VAL A 771 4.46 -6.48 -26.49
C VAL A 771 3.08 -7.09 -26.60
N THR A 772 3.01 -8.33 -27.10
CA THR A 772 1.73 -9.06 -27.17
C THR A 772 1.09 -9.11 -25.78
N PRO A 773 -0.15 -8.65 -25.60
CA PRO A 773 -0.84 -8.76 -24.31
C PRO A 773 -1.30 -10.20 -24.09
N ARG A 774 -1.57 -10.55 -22.83
CA ARG A 774 -2.20 -11.83 -22.49
C ARG A 774 -2.94 -11.67 -21.17
N ALA A 775 -4.23 -11.96 -21.18
CA ALA A 775 -5.02 -12.18 -19.98
C ALA A 775 -5.51 -13.62 -19.97
N ASP A 776 -5.13 -14.37 -18.92
CA ASP A 776 -5.66 -15.72 -18.70
C ASP A 776 -7.02 -15.56 -18.01
N VAL A 777 -8.09 -15.98 -18.69
CA VAL A 777 -9.47 -15.82 -18.21
C VAL A 777 -10.14 -17.18 -18.07
N ASP A 778 -10.77 -17.39 -16.94
CA ASP A 778 -11.42 -18.64 -16.61
C ASP A 778 -12.75 -18.40 -15.87
N ILE A 779 -13.62 -19.41 -15.93
CA ILE A 779 -14.96 -19.37 -15.34
C ILE A 779 -14.98 -20.36 -14.17
N ARG A 780 -15.34 -19.89 -12.96
CA ARG A 780 -15.29 -20.69 -11.72
C ARG A 780 -16.56 -20.60 -10.90
N THR A 781 -16.90 -21.68 -10.19
CA THR A 781 -17.98 -21.65 -9.17
C THR A 781 -17.55 -21.06 -7.83
N THR A 782 -16.26 -21.12 -7.53
CA THR A 782 -15.65 -20.56 -6.32
C THR A 782 -14.34 -19.88 -6.72
N LEU A 783 -13.62 -19.23 -5.81
CA LEU A 783 -12.28 -18.72 -6.13
C LEU A 783 -11.18 -19.79 -6.01
N ALA A 784 -11.53 -21.05 -5.76
CA ALA A 784 -10.56 -22.13 -5.65
C ALA A 784 -10.01 -22.49 -7.05
N ASP A 785 -8.72 -22.79 -7.14
CA ASP A 785 -8.07 -23.10 -8.42
C ASP A 785 -8.56 -24.42 -9.04
N ASP A 786 -9.06 -25.34 -8.22
CA ASP A 786 -9.61 -26.63 -8.63
C ASP A 786 -11.08 -26.58 -9.09
N ASP A 787 -11.76 -25.45 -8.91
CA ASP A 787 -13.17 -25.24 -9.27
C ASP A 787 -13.34 -24.53 -10.64
N MET A 788 -12.32 -24.58 -11.50
CA MET A 788 -12.36 -24.08 -12.87
C MET A 788 -13.27 -24.94 -13.75
N ILE A 789 -14.32 -24.34 -14.32
CA ILE A 789 -15.25 -25.00 -15.24
C ILE A 789 -14.73 -24.94 -16.67
N THR A 790 -14.25 -23.77 -17.09
CA THR A 790 -13.87 -23.52 -18.48
C THR A 790 -12.80 -22.44 -18.53
N GLU A 791 -11.78 -22.67 -19.36
CA GLU A 791 -10.76 -21.70 -19.73
C GLU A 791 -11.17 -21.01 -21.04
N VAL A 792 -11.09 -19.69 -21.09
CA VAL A 792 -11.50 -18.89 -22.26
C VAL A 792 -10.26 -18.57 -23.09
N VAL A 793 -10.12 -19.30 -24.22
CA VAL A 793 -8.94 -19.27 -25.11
C VAL A 793 -8.74 -17.96 -25.83
#